data_AF-R9LXN2-F1
#
_entry.id   AF-R9LXN2-F1
#
_cell.length_a   1.000
_cell.length_b   1.000
_cell.length_c   1.000
_cell.angle_alpha   90.00
_cell.angle_beta   90.00
_cell.angle_gamma   90.00
#
_symmetry.space_group_name_H-M   'P 1'
#
loop_
_entity.id
_entity.type
_entity.pdbx_description
1 polymer ?
#
loop_
_entity_poly.entity_id
_entity_poly.type
_entity_poly.pdbx_seq_one_letter_code
_entity_poly.pdbx_strand_id
1 'polypeptide(L)'
;MAVYTYQNVRVDGAVSLSSVTDLELDIRPNHHGRVRITGIVPEDAAFSGVEASLEGTGLTVLAEDAPLFQGIITEAEISHRDGYYEARLTALSGSCQLDQEEHSRSFQDVSMTYADVVREVVKGMPGAAVICTEGKNHPIGRPLIQYRETDWAFCRRLASHFNSALVPECRNGKPWFWFGMREGGDPCTLPELEYRSHVSSRFYEMGGRDAGWRRSQFFSYHVKDTANHRIGDIASFRGGSYLVCGQRARFERGELVFIYTLGQPALVGERTYYNEKITGMSLGGTVEKTDHEQVWLRLDIDGAGGKAAYPYDWAPATGSLMYCMPKVGTRVSLYIPGSDEREARASDSPRTNGATCPDMGDFNQRYLTTEHGKRLYWFPEQMGLVGTGGKDTPLHILMDDVNCVLMESPLSTRITAKGDVQLEAPVVVLSTPSELQTIQTQKEVQARESMVTPKGTWGGPGNPPTGGGGASVTLSYQFDILGAQGVLCGYEFQTYAIFNDAPKPFDKGGWWLNIALGAIATVVVAAAAVALVVATGGAAAVAIGVGLGAVAAGGSATAMAAMEDKADGEVRSWGSAVGQAALGSTIGAVTGGVVAVAAPAATSLGEAALLSGVSGVGVRTGESMGSENMTSEEKLRNIYDPTSIAIDVVFGASLYGLARSIKAAPIPRPQPSVPKKAYDVLRQIRNNKGSPPKGYKGGRTYHNNPTNPKAQKLPEGVSYKEYDVNPSVKGQNRGSERMVLGDDGSAWYTDDHYNTFTRM
;
A
#
# COMPACT_ATOMS: atom_id res chain seq x y z
N MET A 1 -43.27 -53.45 32.26
CA MET A 1 -42.91 -52.31 31.39
C MET A 1 -44.14 -51.99 30.56
N ALA A 2 -44.43 -50.71 30.32
CA ALA A 2 -45.58 -50.31 29.50
C ALA A 2 -45.34 -50.79 28.05
N VAL A 3 -46.29 -51.53 27.50
CA VAL A 3 -46.30 -51.95 26.10
C VAL A 3 -47.40 -51.14 25.43
N TYR A 4 -47.02 -50.26 24.51
CA TYR A 4 -48.01 -49.47 23.78
C TYR A 4 -48.61 -50.32 22.67
N THR A 5 -49.93 -50.39 22.61
CA THR A 5 -50.68 -51.05 21.54
C THR A 5 -51.44 -50.01 20.73
N TYR A 6 -51.99 -50.41 19.58
CA TYR A 6 -52.83 -49.52 18.76
C TYR A 6 -54.05 -48.95 19.52
N GLN A 7 -54.49 -49.61 20.60
CA GLN A 7 -55.58 -49.13 21.47
C GLN A 7 -55.15 -47.99 22.41
N ASN A 8 -53.86 -47.92 22.74
CA ASN A 8 -53.29 -46.98 23.70
C ASN A 8 -52.62 -45.78 23.04
N VAL A 9 -52.61 -45.73 21.70
CA VAL A 9 -52.06 -44.63 20.92
C VAL A 9 -53.22 -43.78 20.38
N ARG A 10 -53.23 -42.50 20.73
CA ARG A 10 -54.24 -41.52 20.27
C ARG A 10 -53.57 -40.38 19.52
N VAL A 11 -54.29 -39.78 18.57
CA VAL A 11 -53.88 -38.57 17.88
C VAL A 11 -54.86 -37.45 18.23
N ASP A 12 -54.32 -36.38 18.81
CA ASP A 12 -55.03 -35.13 19.07
C ASP A 12 -54.56 -34.08 18.06
N GLY A 13 -55.48 -33.37 17.42
CA GLY A 13 -55.16 -32.36 16.42
C GLY A 13 -56.38 -31.89 15.64
N ALA A 14 -56.15 -31.27 14.47
CA ALA A 14 -57.21 -30.77 13.60
C ALA A 14 -58.09 -31.89 13.01
N VAL A 15 -57.59 -33.13 12.93
CA VAL A 15 -58.38 -34.32 12.57
C VAL A 15 -58.48 -35.23 13.78
N SER A 16 -59.72 -35.57 14.16
CA SER A 16 -59.97 -36.59 15.17
C SER A 16 -60.00 -37.97 14.53
N LEU A 17 -59.04 -38.83 14.89
CA LEU A 17 -59.01 -40.23 14.45
C LEU A 17 -59.76 -41.11 15.46
N SER A 18 -60.66 -41.96 14.97
CA SER A 18 -61.35 -42.97 15.79
C SER A 18 -60.42 -44.09 16.23
N SER A 19 -59.45 -44.46 15.39
CA SER A 19 -58.38 -45.43 15.70
C SER A 19 -57.17 -45.19 14.81
N VAL A 20 -55.98 -45.48 15.35
CA VAL A 20 -54.73 -45.49 14.58
C VAL A 20 -54.47 -46.91 14.10
N THR A 21 -54.39 -47.10 12.79
CA THR A 21 -54.15 -48.40 12.15
C THR A 21 -52.68 -48.64 11.84
N ASP A 22 -51.94 -47.57 11.52
CA ASP A 22 -50.50 -47.61 11.31
C ASP A 22 -49.81 -46.35 11.81
N LEU A 23 -48.56 -46.49 12.26
CA LEU A 23 -47.74 -45.39 12.74
C LEU A 23 -46.27 -45.67 12.41
N GLU A 24 -45.59 -44.70 11.80
CA GLU A 24 -44.14 -44.69 11.64
C GLU A 24 -43.56 -43.42 12.27
N LEU A 25 -42.71 -43.58 13.28
CA LEU A 25 -41.91 -42.50 13.86
C LEU A 25 -40.46 -42.63 13.37
N ASP A 26 -39.82 -41.52 12.99
CA ASP A 26 -38.39 -41.44 12.65
C ASP A 26 -37.78 -40.15 13.21
N ILE A 27 -36.90 -40.29 14.19
CA ILE A 27 -36.15 -39.21 14.83
C ILE A 27 -34.66 -39.52 14.69
N ARG A 28 -33.95 -38.67 13.94
CA ARG A 28 -32.52 -38.80 13.67
C ARG A 28 -31.84 -37.42 13.70
N PRO A 29 -30.54 -37.34 14.01
CA PRO A 29 -29.81 -36.08 14.00
C PRO A 29 -29.80 -35.46 12.60
N ASN A 30 -29.69 -34.13 12.52
CA ASN A 30 -29.67 -33.33 11.30
C ASN A 30 -30.93 -33.41 10.42
N HIS A 31 -32.00 -34.02 10.94
CA HIS A 31 -33.30 -34.13 10.29
C HIS A 31 -34.39 -33.62 11.25
N HIS A 32 -35.48 -33.12 10.69
CA HIS A 32 -36.68 -32.90 11.48
C HIS A 32 -37.27 -34.25 11.89
N GLY A 33 -37.78 -34.34 13.12
CA GLY A 33 -38.50 -35.53 13.57
C GLY A 33 -39.74 -35.69 12.72
N ARG A 34 -40.04 -36.90 12.29
CA ARG A 34 -41.18 -37.17 11.41
C ARG A 34 -42.05 -38.26 12.00
N VAL A 35 -43.36 -38.06 11.91
CA VAL A 35 -44.35 -39.13 12.12
C VAL A 35 -45.23 -39.27 10.87
N ARG A 36 -45.52 -40.50 10.49
CA ARG A 36 -46.58 -40.85 9.55
C ARG A 36 -47.63 -41.65 10.27
N ILE A 37 -48.89 -41.32 10.02
CA ILE A 37 -50.02 -41.93 10.72
C ILE A 37 -51.06 -42.29 9.68
N THR A 38 -51.57 -43.52 9.78
CA THR A 38 -52.78 -43.94 9.09
C THR A 38 -53.84 -44.26 10.14
N GLY A 39 -55.06 -43.79 9.94
CA GLY A 39 -56.14 -44.05 10.89
C GLY A 39 -57.53 -43.82 10.30
N ILE A 40 -58.54 -44.36 11.00
CA ILE A 40 -59.94 -44.29 10.58
C ILE A 40 -60.55 -42.98 11.08
N VAL A 41 -61.19 -42.23 10.19
CA VAL A 41 -61.87 -40.97 10.50
C VAL A 41 -63.37 -41.20 10.62
N PRO A 42 -64.05 -40.67 11.66
CA PRO A 42 -65.50 -40.59 11.70
C PRO A 42 -66.06 -39.84 10.47
N GLU A 43 -67.19 -40.27 9.92
CA GLU A 43 -67.78 -39.70 8.70
C GLU A 43 -68.08 -38.19 8.81
N ASP A 44 -68.52 -37.73 9.98
CA ASP A 44 -68.76 -36.32 10.32
C ASP A 44 -67.46 -35.49 10.39
N ALA A 45 -66.37 -36.09 10.88
CA ALA A 45 -65.05 -35.47 10.93
C ALA A 45 -64.32 -35.51 9.58
N ALA A 46 -64.66 -36.46 8.70
CA ALA A 46 -64.03 -36.60 7.39
C ALA A 46 -64.40 -35.44 6.45
N PHE A 47 -65.66 -35.00 6.46
CA PHE A 47 -66.14 -33.90 5.63
C PHE A 47 -65.54 -32.55 6.06
N SER A 48 -65.48 -32.29 7.37
CA SER A 48 -64.89 -31.07 7.93
C SER A 48 -63.37 -31.01 7.79
N GLY A 49 -62.67 -32.15 7.85
CA GLY A 49 -61.23 -32.24 7.64
C GLY A 49 -60.78 -32.06 6.18
N VAL A 50 -61.68 -32.25 5.20
CA VAL A 50 -61.39 -31.96 3.77
C VAL A 50 -61.64 -30.48 3.43
N GLU A 51 -62.63 -29.84 4.06
CA GLU A 51 -62.90 -28.40 3.89
C GLU A 51 -61.91 -27.50 4.64
N ALA A 52 -61.40 -27.95 5.79
CA ALA A 52 -60.34 -27.26 6.52
C ALA A 52 -58.97 -27.69 6.00
N SER A 53 -58.14 -26.76 5.53
CA SER A 53 -56.74 -27.05 5.19
C SER A 53 -56.00 -27.57 6.43
N LEU A 54 -55.77 -28.89 6.49
CA LEU A 54 -55.10 -29.56 7.60
C LEU A 54 -53.60 -29.26 7.65
N GLU A 55 -53.00 -29.01 6.48
CA GLU A 55 -51.60 -28.62 6.37
C GLU A 55 -51.32 -27.32 7.14
N GLY A 56 -50.23 -27.29 7.89
CA GLY A 56 -49.86 -26.17 8.77
C GLY A 56 -50.50 -26.22 10.16
N THR A 57 -51.42 -27.15 10.43
CA THR A 57 -52.02 -27.33 11.77
C THR A 57 -51.19 -28.25 12.67
N GLY A 58 -51.36 -28.11 13.99
CA GLY A 58 -50.65 -28.92 14.98
C GLY A 58 -51.22 -30.34 15.13
N LEU A 59 -50.33 -31.30 15.40
CA LEU A 59 -50.65 -32.70 15.65
C LEU A 59 -49.88 -33.21 16.88
N THR A 60 -50.57 -33.90 17.77
CA THR A 60 -50.01 -34.56 18.96
C THR A 60 -50.33 -36.04 18.93
N VAL A 61 -49.30 -36.88 18.98
CA VAL A 61 -49.42 -38.33 19.20
C VAL A 61 -49.20 -38.60 20.68
N LEU A 62 -50.20 -39.19 21.33
CA LEU A 62 -50.17 -39.61 22.72
C LEU A 62 -50.02 -41.13 22.81
N ALA A 63 -49.23 -41.60 23.77
CA ALA A 63 -49.19 -42.99 24.20
C ALA A 63 -49.43 -43.00 25.72
N GLU A 64 -50.53 -43.63 26.17
CA GLU A 64 -50.96 -43.60 27.59
C GLU A 64 -51.02 -42.16 28.16
N ASP A 65 -51.65 -41.24 27.42
CA ASP A 65 -51.79 -39.80 27.75
C ASP A 65 -50.47 -39.00 27.84
N ALA A 66 -49.32 -39.61 27.57
CA ALA A 66 -48.04 -38.91 27.46
C ALA A 66 -47.69 -38.61 25.99
N PRO A 67 -47.16 -37.41 25.67
CA PRO A 67 -46.78 -37.06 24.30
C PRO A 67 -45.58 -37.87 23.82
N LEU A 68 -45.85 -38.71 22.81
CA LEU A 68 -44.84 -39.42 22.04
C LEU A 68 -44.21 -38.51 20.98
N PHE A 69 -45.05 -37.72 20.31
CA PHE A 69 -44.64 -36.77 19.26
C PHE A 69 -45.61 -35.59 19.19
N GLN A 70 -45.09 -34.39 18.95
CA GLN A 70 -45.83 -33.17 18.68
C GLN A 70 -45.18 -32.41 17.52
N GLY A 71 -45.97 -32.05 16.52
CA GLY A 71 -45.48 -31.45 15.30
C GLY A 71 -46.56 -30.73 14.50
N ILE A 72 -46.22 -30.41 13.25
CA ILE A 72 -47.07 -29.72 12.29
C ILE A 72 -47.34 -30.66 11.13
N ILE A 73 -48.60 -30.77 10.73
CA ILE A 73 -49.02 -31.55 9.56
C ILE A 73 -48.47 -30.87 8.30
N THR A 74 -47.71 -31.62 7.51
CA THR A 74 -47.14 -31.17 6.23
C THR A 74 -47.82 -31.80 5.03
N GLU A 75 -48.44 -32.96 5.21
CA GLU A 75 -49.21 -33.64 4.18
C GLU A 75 -50.42 -34.30 4.85
N ALA A 76 -51.60 -34.15 4.24
CA ALA A 76 -52.81 -34.83 4.69
C ALA A 76 -53.62 -35.34 3.49
N GLU A 77 -53.98 -36.62 3.53
CA GLU A 77 -54.85 -37.24 2.54
C GLU A 77 -55.99 -37.95 3.27
N ILE A 78 -57.24 -37.67 2.90
CA ILE A 78 -58.42 -38.41 3.37
C ILE A 78 -59.00 -39.14 2.18
N SER A 79 -59.11 -40.47 2.28
CA SER A 79 -59.67 -41.33 1.23
C SER A 79 -60.82 -42.16 1.77
N HIS A 80 -61.89 -42.30 0.99
CA HIS A 80 -62.99 -43.20 1.31
C HIS A 80 -62.74 -44.56 0.63
N ARG A 81 -62.65 -45.63 1.41
CA ARG A 81 -62.45 -47.01 0.91
C ARG A 81 -63.31 -47.98 1.71
N ASP A 82 -63.90 -48.95 1.01
CA ASP A 82 -64.62 -50.08 1.62
C ASP A 82 -65.66 -49.68 2.71
N GLY A 83 -66.29 -48.52 2.55
CA GLY A 83 -67.35 -48.02 3.46
C GLY A 83 -66.86 -47.26 4.70
N TYR A 84 -65.58 -46.91 4.79
CA TYR A 84 -65.04 -46.04 5.85
C TYR A 84 -64.08 -44.98 5.28
N TYR A 85 -63.83 -43.93 6.07
CA TYR A 85 -62.85 -42.89 5.75
C TYR A 85 -61.51 -43.20 6.42
N GLU A 86 -60.44 -43.18 5.64
CA GLU A 86 -59.05 -43.35 6.08
C GLU A 86 -58.29 -42.03 5.88
N ALA A 87 -57.64 -41.54 6.95
CA ALA A 87 -56.69 -40.43 6.87
C ALA A 87 -55.26 -40.95 6.88
N ARG A 88 -54.42 -40.35 6.04
CA ARG A 88 -52.97 -40.49 6.01
C ARG A 88 -52.35 -39.13 6.27
N LEU A 89 -51.63 -39.02 7.37
CA LEU A 89 -51.06 -37.76 7.86
C LEU A 89 -49.54 -37.90 7.94
N THR A 90 -48.80 -36.96 7.34
CA THR A 90 -47.37 -36.75 7.61
C THR A 90 -47.23 -35.48 8.44
N ALA A 91 -46.54 -35.57 9.58
CA ALA A 91 -46.20 -34.41 10.39
C ALA A 91 -44.70 -34.35 10.70
N LEU A 92 -44.16 -33.14 10.72
CA LEU A 92 -42.78 -32.83 11.10
C LEU A 92 -42.73 -32.14 12.46
N SER A 93 -41.65 -32.34 13.23
CA SER A 93 -41.44 -31.65 14.49
C SER A 93 -41.39 -30.14 14.26
N GLY A 94 -41.74 -29.34 15.28
CA GLY A 94 -41.82 -27.88 15.16
C GLY A 94 -40.56 -27.21 14.60
N SER A 95 -39.39 -27.87 14.70
CA SER A 95 -38.15 -27.46 14.03
C SER A 95 -38.25 -27.23 12.52
N CYS A 96 -39.24 -27.81 11.82
CA CYS A 96 -39.42 -27.58 10.37
C CYS A 96 -39.71 -26.11 10.04
N GLN A 97 -40.18 -25.32 11.01
CA GLN A 97 -40.38 -23.88 10.85
C GLN A 97 -39.06 -23.12 10.59
N LEU A 98 -37.93 -23.67 11.06
CA LEU A 98 -36.59 -23.12 10.80
C LEU A 98 -36.12 -23.38 9.36
N ASP A 99 -36.84 -24.19 8.59
CA ASP A 99 -36.48 -24.60 7.23
C ASP A 99 -37.47 -24.05 6.17
N GLN A 100 -38.28 -23.05 6.53
CA GLN A 100 -39.31 -22.48 5.66
C GLN A 100 -38.80 -21.32 4.78
N GLU A 101 -37.95 -20.45 5.31
CA GLU A 101 -37.47 -19.25 4.61
C GLU A 101 -35.94 -19.22 4.53
N GLU A 102 -35.41 -18.86 3.37
CA GLU A 102 -33.98 -18.57 3.21
C GLU A 102 -33.69 -17.14 3.73
N HIS A 103 -32.65 -17.00 4.55
CA HIS A 103 -32.18 -15.70 5.03
C HIS A 103 -30.80 -15.34 4.46
N SER A 104 -30.52 -14.04 4.41
CA SER A 104 -29.20 -13.50 4.09
C SER A 104 -28.80 -12.47 5.16
N ARG A 105 -27.79 -12.77 5.97
CA ARG A 105 -27.28 -11.93 7.07
C ARG A 105 -25.86 -12.31 7.47
N SER A 106 -25.15 -11.38 8.10
CA SER A 106 -23.76 -11.54 8.54
C SER A 106 -23.60 -11.39 10.06
N PHE A 107 -22.68 -12.18 10.60
CA PHE A 107 -22.25 -12.14 12.00
C PHE A 107 -20.77 -11.78 12.02
N GLN A 108 -20.48 -10.48 12.09
CA GLN A 108 -19.13 -9.94 11.97
C GLN A 108 -18.38 -9.84 13.31
N ASP A 109 -19.08 -9.82 14.45
CA ASP A 109 -18.45 -9.78 15.76
C ASP A 109 -17.85 -11.15 16.11
N VAL A 110 -16.56 -11.28 15.88
CA VAL A 110 -15.83 -12.55 16.05
C VAL A 110 -15.68 -13.00 17.49
N SER A 111 -16.02 -12.13 18.45
CA SER A 111 -16.02 -12.45 19.88
C SER A 111 -17.26 -13.22 20.32
N MET A 112 -18.35 -13.15 19.54
CA MET A 112 -19.55 -13.94 19.78
C MET A 112 -19.22 -15.43 19.78
N THR A 113 -19.86 -16.19 20.67
CA THR A 113 -19.75 -17.65 20.62
C THR A 113 -20.69 -18.24 19.57
N TYR A 114 -20.42 -19.45 19.11
CA TYR A 114 -21.37 -20.17 18.23
C TYR A 114 -22.76 -20.28 18.87
N ALA A 115 -22.83 -20.48 20.18
CA ALA A 115 -24.10 -20.51 20.90
C ALA A 115 -24.82 -19.15 20.85
N ASP A 116 -24.09 -18.03 20.92
CA ASP A 116 -24.70 -16.69 20.82
C ASP A 116 -25.23 -16.42 19.42
N VAL A 117 -24.49 -16.82 18.39
CA VAL A 117 -24.95 -16.71 16.99
C VAL A 117 -26.24 -17.50 16.78
N VAL A 118 -26.28 -18.76 17.19
CA VAL A 118 -27.48 -19.61 17.00
C VAL A 118 -28.67 -19.09 17.81
N ARG A 119 -28.45 -18.54 19.00
CA ARG A 119 -29.52 -17.88 19.77
C ARG A 119 -30.04 -16.63 19.07
N GLU A 120 -29.17 -15.81 18.47
CA GLU A 120 -29.59 -14.61 17.74
C GLU A 120 -30.37 -14.98 16.47
N VAL A 121 -30.01 -16.08 15.79
CA VAL A 121 -30.75 -16.60 14.62
C VAL A 121 -32.21 -16.89 14.98
N VAL A 122 -32.45 -17.61 16.08
CA VAL A 122 -33.81 -18.06 16.45
C VAL A 122 -34.64 -17.00 17.20
N LYS A 123 -34.02 -15.92 17.67
CA LYS A 123 -34.64 -14.90 18.53
C LYS A 123 -35.87 -14.22 17.94
N GLY A 124 -35.90 -14.05 16.61
CA GLY A 124 -37.01 -13.43 15.89
C GLY A 124 -38.21 -14.36 15.66
N MET A 125 -38.07 -15.66 15.93
CA MET A 125 -39.08 -16.66 15.65
C MET A 125 -39.96 -16.95 16.89
N PRO A 126 -41.27 -16.71 16.83
CA PRO A 126 -42.17 -16.94 17.96
C PRO A 126 -42.09 -18.37 18.51
N GLY A 127 -41.79 -18.50 19.81
CA GLY A 127 -41.76 -19.78 20.51
C GLY A 127 -40.54 -20.67 20.21
N ALA A 128 -39.65 -20.26 19.29
CA ALA A 128 -38.41 -20.98 19.01
C ALA A 128 -37.44 -20.91 20.21
N ALA A 129 -36.70 -21.99 20.42
CA ALA A 129 -35.63 -21.99 21.40
C ALA A 129 -34.53 -22.97 20.96
N VAL A 130 -33.31 -22.65 21.34
CA VAL A 130 -32.16 -23.54 21.14
C VAL A 130 -31.58 -23.93 22.49
N ILE A 131 -31.28 -25.22 22.64
CA ILE A 131 -30.53 -25.74 23.78
C ILE A 131 -29.14 -26.10 23.27
N CYS A 132 -28.18 -25.22 23.49
CA CYS A 132 -26.81 -25.46 23.06
C CYS A 132 -26.16 -26.44 24.05
N THR A 133 -25.59 -27.53 23.55
CA THR A 133 -24.61 -28.37 24.28
C THR A 133 -23.22 -28.13 23.74
N GLU A 134 -23.12 -27.78 22.46
CA GLU A 134 -21.90 -27.31 21.81
C GLU A 134 -21.82 -25.78 21.73
N GLY A 135 -20.62 -25.27 21.45
CA GLY A 135 -20.44 -23.86 21.07
C GLY A 135 -20.60 -22.81 22.17
N LYS A 136 -20.86 -23.18 23.44
CA LYS A 136 -21.06 -22.21 24.56
C LYS A 136 -19.86 -21.33 24.87
N ASN A 137 -18.64 -21.87 24.75
CA ASN A 137 -17.38 -21.21 25.12
C ASN A 137 -16.40 -21.14 23.95
N HIS A 138 -16.92 -21.21 22.72
CA HIS A 138 -16.12 -21.19 21.50
C HIS A 138 -16.47 -19.95 20.71
N PRO A 139 -15.64 -18.89 20.75
CA PRO A 139 -15.77 -17.74 19.87
C PRO A 139 -15.76 -18.18 18.41
N ILE A 140 -16.53 -17.49 17.56
CA ILE A 140 -16.57 -17.82 16.13
C ILE A 140 -15.22 -17.57 15.47
N GLY A 141 -14.45 -16.57 15.93
CA GLY A 141 -13.07 -16.31 15.49
C GLY A 141 -12.92 -15.84 14.03
N ARG A 142 -14.03 -15.77 13.30
CA ARG A 142 -14.15 -15.32 11.90
C ARG A 142 -15.57 -14.82 11.66
N PRO A 143 -15.79 -13.94 10.67
CA PRO A 143 -17.14 -13.60 10.26
C PRO A 143 -17.86 -14.86 9.78
N LEU A 144 -19.16 -14.95 10.07
CA LEU A 144 -20.03 -15.99 9.51
C LEU A 144 -21.11 -15.31 8.68
N ILE A 145 -21.36 -15.82 7.48
CA ILE A 145 -22.42 -15.29 6.61
C ILE A 145 -23.44 -16.40 6.38
N GLN A 146 -24.67 -16.17 6.82
CA GLN A 146 -25.82 -16.96 6.38
C GLN A 146 -26.25 -16.35 5.05
N TYR A 147 -26.03 -17.04 3.92
CA TYR A 147 -26.37 -16.50 2.61
C TYR A 147 -27.27 -17.47 1.86
N ARG A 148 -28.53 -17.08 1.68
CA ARG A 148 -29.55 -17.94 1.07
C ARG A 148 -29.56 -19.34 1.70
N GLU A 149 -29.53 -19.35 3.02
CA GLU A 149 -29.64 -20.55 3.84
C GLU A 149 -30.83 -20.37 4.77
N THR A 150 -31.60 -21.43 4.97
CA THR A 150 -32.59 -21.46 6.04
C THR A 150 -31.89 -21.43 7.40
N ASP A 151 -32.61 -21.06 8.45
CA ASP A 151 -32.05 -21.04 9.80
C ASP A 151 -31.62 -22.44 10.25
N TRP A 152 -32.36 -23.48 9.85
CA TRP A 152 -31.99 -24.87 10.08
C TRP A 152 -30.69 -25.25 9.35
N ALA A 153 -30.59 -24.94 8.06
CA ALA A 153 -29.41 -25.27 7.25
C ALA A 153 -28.15 -24.55 7.77
N PHE A 154 -28.30 -23.27 8.15
CA PHE A 154 -27.23 -22.48 8.74
C PHE A 154 -26.78 -23.07 10.09
N CYS A 155 -27.71 -23.35 10.99
CA CYS A 155 -27.39 -23.97 12.28
C CYS A 155 -26.73 -25.35 12.12
N ARG A 156 -27.17 -26.16 11.14
CA ARG A 156 -26.55 -27.47 10.85
C ARG A 156 -25.12 -27.29 10.36
N ARG A 157 -24.87 -26.31 9.49
CA ARG A 157 -23.51 -25.97 9.04
C ARG A 157 -22.63 -25.56 10.21
N LEU A 158 -23.13 -24.73 11.11
CA LEU A 158 -22.38 -24.35 12.32
C LEU A 158 -22.12 -25.54 13.25
N ALA A 159 -23.06 -26.47 13.41
CA ALA A 159 -22.86 -27.69 14.21
C ALA A 159 -21.77 -28.61 13.60
N SER A 160 -21.62 -28.62 12.27
CA SER A 160 -20.57 -29.37 11.57
C SER A 160 -19.15 -28.91 11.91
N HIS A 161 -18.97 -27.66 12.41
CA HIS A 161 -17.66 -27.17 12.87
C HIS A 161 -17.18 -27.89 14.15
N PHE A 162 -18.11 -28.56 14.86
CA PHE A 162 -17.83 -29.36 16.05
C PHE A 162 -17.83 -30.87 15.75
N ASN A 163 -17.94 -31.28 14.47
CA ASN A 163 -18.29 -32.65 14.08
C ASN A 163 -19.52 -33.15 14.86
N SER A 164 -20.53 -32.29 14.99
CA SER A 164 -21.74 -32.56 15.77
C SER A 164 -22.98 -32.45 14.88
N ALA A 165 -24.15 -32.40 15.50
CA ALA A 165 -25.44 -32.41 14.81
C ALA A 165 -26.47 -31.52 15.50
N LEU A 166 -27.58 -31.28 14.80
CA LEU A 166 -28.80 -30.75 15.40
C LEU A 166 -29.74 -31.89 15.77
N VAL A 167 -30.42 -31.79 16.90
CA VAL A 167 -31.45 -32.74 17.32
C VAL A 167 -32.76 -31.99 17.56
N PRO A 168 -33.86 -32.31 16.86
CA PRO A 168 -35.15 -31.66 17.11
C PRO A 168 -35.74 -32.09 18.46
N GLU A 169 -36.43 -31.18 19.14
CA GLU A 169 -37.32 -31.54 20.24
C GLU A 169 -38.69 -31.90 19.66
N CYS A 170 -39.13 -33.12 19.93
CA CYS A 170 -40.32 -33.69 19.29
C CYS A 170 -41.52 -33.79 20.24
N ARG A 171 -41.44 -33.35 21.50
CA ARG A 171 -42.52 -33.57 22.49
C ARG A 171 -43.28 -32.32 22.94
N ASN A 172 -42.93 -31.13 22.44
CA ASN A 172 -43.55 -29.86 22.86
C ASN A 172 -44.21 -29.05 21.73
N GLY A 173 -44.12 -29.53 20.48
CA GLY A 173 -44.71 -28.89 19.30
C GLY A 173 -44.06 -27.57 18.87
N LYS A 174 -43.06 -27.08 19.60
CA LYS A 174 -42.41 -25.78 19.35
C LYS A 174 -41.17 -25.96 18.46
N PRO A 175 -40.64 -24.88 17.84
CA PRO A 175 -39.40 -24.90 17.06
C PRO A 175 -38.17 -24.99 17.98
N TRP A 176 -38.13 -26.05 18.79
CA TRP A 176 -37.08 -26.31 19.74
C TRP A 176 -36.11 -27.34 19.17
N PHE A 177 -34.82 -27.09 19.34
CA PHE A 177 -33.78 -28.03 18.94
C PHE A 177 -32.55 -27.90 19.84
N TRP A 178 -31.74 -28.94 19.82
CA TRP A 178 -30.44 -28.97 20.46
C TRP A 178 -29.37 -28.61 19.43
N PHE A 179 -28.52 -27.65 19.77
CA PHE A 179 -27.30 -27.36 19.01
C PHE A 179 -26.18 -28.23 19.59
N GLY A 180 -25.99 -29.39 18.98
CA GLY A 180 -25.30 -30.53 19.56
C GLY A 180 -26.26 -31.65 19.92
N MET A 181 -25.73 -32.71 20.55
CA MET A 181 -26.55 -33.79 21.08
C MET A 181 -27.23 -33.39 22.39
N ARG A 182 -28.43 -33.91 22.62
CA ARG A 182 -29.10 -33.83 23.91
C ARG A 182 -28.24 -34.50 24.99
N GLU A 183 -28.06 -33.83 26.12
CA GLU A 183 -27.52 -34.43 27.34
C GLU A 183 -28.54 -35.47 27.85
N GLY A 184 -28.16 -36.75 27.82
CA GLY A 184 -29.03 -37.89 28.11
C GLY A 184 -29.61 -37.88 29.53
N GLY A 185 -30.70 -38.62 29.72
CA GLY A 185 -31.25 -38.91 31.05
C GLY A 185 -30.52 -40.07 31.75
N ASP A 186 -31.20 -40.70 32.71
CA ASP A 186 -30.70 -41.91 33.38
C ASP A 186 -30.35 -43.00 32.34
N PRO A 187 -29.28 -43.78 32.56
CA PRO A 187 -28.91 -44.84 31.64
C PRO A 187 -30.04 -45.85 31.43
N CYS A 188 -30.35 -46.17 30.17
CA CYS A 188 -31.30 -47.22 29.84
C CYS A 188 -30.59 -48.55 29.59
N THR A 189 -31.29 -49.67 29.78
CA THR A 189 -30.78 -51.01 29.46
C THR A 189 -31.64 -51.60 28.36
N LEU A 190 -31.01 -52.03 27.26
CA LEU A 190 -31.70 -52.57 26.09
C LEU A 190 -31.61 -54.11 26.03
N PRO A 191 -32.63 -54.79 25.50
CA PRO A 191 -32.65 -56.25 25.41
C PRO A 191 -31.65 -56.77 24.37
N GLU A 192 -30.96 -57.87 24.68
CA GLU A 192 -29.93 -58.46 23.81
C GLU A 192 -30.44 -59.63 22.93
N LEU A 193 -31.76 -59.81 22.85
CA LEU A 193 -32.42 -60.94 22.17
C LEU A 193 -32.26 -60.89 20.64
N GLU A 194 -32.61 -59.76 20.01
CA GLU A 194 -32.55 -59.57 18.56
C GLU A 194 -31.91 -58.23 18.23
N TYR A 195 -30.81 -58.24 17.48
CA TYR A 195 -30.15 -57.02 17.01
C TYR A 195 -29.39 -57.22 15.70
N ARG A 196 -29.15 -56.12 14.98
CA ARG A 196 -28.22 -56.08 13.84
C ARG A 196 -27.01 -55.23 14.20
N SER A 197 -25.84 -55.58 13.71
CA SER A 197 -24.63 -54.77 13.92
C SER A 197 -23.86 -54.60 12.61
N HIS A 198 -23.26 -53.42 12.42
CA HIS A 198 -22.47 -53.10 11.24
C HIS A 198 -21.55 -51.90 11.52
N VAL A 199 -20.57 -51.69 10.64
CA VAL A 199 -19.83 -50.42 10.58
C VAL A 199 -20.60 -49.48 9.65
N SER A 200 -21.04 -48.34 10.16
CA SER A 200 -21.82 -47.36 9.41
C SER A 200 -21.02 -46.72 8.27
N SER A 201 -21.70 -46.39 7.16
CA SER A 201 -21.13 -45.63 6.04
C SER A 201 -20.64 -44.24 6.46
N ARG A 202 -21.16 -43.70 7.57
CA ARG A 202 -20.74 -42.44 8.19
C ARG A 202 -19.23 -42.36 8.40
N PHE A 203 -18.54 -43.48 8.59
CA PHE A 203 -17.08 -43.52 8.67
C PHE A 203 -16.42 -42.89 7.43
N TYR A 204 -16.90 -43.21 6.23
CA TYR A 204 -16.35 -42.68 4.98
C TYR A 204 -16.81 -41.25 4.71
N GLU A 205 -18.06 -40.93 5.05
CA GLU A 205 -18.63 -39.57 4.94
C GLU A 205 -17.86 -38.57 5.81
N MET A 206 -17.37 -39.01 6.98
CA MET A 206 -16.53 -38.22 7.89
C MET A 206 -15.05 -38.13 7.46
N GLY A 207 -14.67 -38.65 6.29
CA GLY A 207 -13.30 -38.63 5.76
C GLY A 207 -12.43 -39.82 6.19
N GLY A 208 -13.00 -40.82 6.86
CA GLY A 208 -12.33 -42.07 7.19
C GLY A 208 -11.03 -41.89 7.99
N ARG A 209 -10.01 -42.70 7.66
CA ARG A 209 -8.72 -42.66 8.35
C ARG A 209 -7.95 -41.36 8.12
N ASP A 210 -8.14 -40.72 6.96
CA ASP A 210 -7.40 -39.50 6.60
C ASP A 210 -7.83 -38.32 7.49
N ALA A 211 -9.09 -38.32 7.94
CA ALA A 211 -9.60 -37.39 8.94
C ALA A 211 -9.35 -37.83 10.41
N GLY A 212 -8.54 -38.88 10.63
CA GLY A 212 -8.17 -39.37 11.97
C GLY A 212 -9.17 -40.32 12.63
N TRP A 213 -10.22 -40.74 11.93
CA TRP A 213 -11.26 -41.59 12.51
C TRP A 213 -10.91 -43.08 12.49
N ARG A 214 -11.41 -43.82 13.49
CA ARG A 214 -11.32 -45.28 13.56
C ARG A 214 -12.66 -45.93 13.22
N ARG A 215 -12.64 -47.05 12.49
CA ARG A 215 -13.88 -47.81 12.15
C ARG A 215 -14.69 -48.23 13.38
N SER A 216 -14.04 -48.48 14.52
CA SER A 216 -14.71 -48.82 15.78
C SER A 216 -15.61 -47.70 16.32
N GLN A 217 -15.30 -46.43 16.03
CA GLN A 217 -16.13 -45.28 16.45
C GLN A 217 -17.41 -45.15 15.62
N PHE A 218 -17.51 -45.89 14.51
CA PHE A 218 -18.67 -45.92 13.63
C PHE A 218 -19.37 -47.29 13.65
N PHE A 219 -19.00 -48.15 14.59
CA PHE A 219 -19.72 -49.38 14.84
C PHE A 219 -21.09 -49.06 15.43
N SER A 220 -22.14 -49.64 14.87
CA SER A 220 -23.51 -49.36 15.24
C SER A 220 -24.34 -50.63 15.43
N TYR A 221 -25.23 -50.58 16.41
CA TYR A 221 -26.25 -51.60 16.66
C TYR A 221 -27.64 -51.07 16.34
N HIS A 222 -28.48 -51.91 15.75
CA HIS A 222 -29.92 -51.69 15.67
C HIS A 222 -30.62 -52.68 16.59
N VAL A 223 -31.29 -52.16 17.63
CA VAL A 223 -31.89 -52.95 18.70
C VAL A 223 -33.38 -52.63 18.80
N LYS A 224 -34.22 -53.67 18.96
CA LYS A 224 -35.66 -53.51 19.19
C LYS A 224 -35.96 -53.50 20.68
N ASP A 225 -36.90 -52.65 21.09
CA ASP A 225 -37.46 -52.64 22.44
C ASP A 225 -38.90 -52.09 22.41
N THR A 226 -39.71 -52.41 23.41
CA THR A 226 -41.06 -51.86 23.59
C THR A 226 -41.06 -50.60 24.44
N ALA A 227 -39.99 -50.36 25.21
CA ALA A 227 -39.83 -49.14 25.99
C ALA A 227 -39.40 -47.95 25.10
N ASN A 228 -39.91 -46.76 25.41
CA ASN A 228 -39.61 -45.50 24.71
C ASN A 228 -38.42 -44.76 25.34
N HIS A 229 -37.23 -44.96 24.78
CA HIS A 229 -35.99 -44.24 25.10
C HIS A 229 -35.81 -43.04 24.16
N ARG A 230 -35.06 -42.03 24.58
CA ARG A 230 -34.87 -40.81 23.77
C ARG A 230 -33.52 -40.83 23.07
N ILE A 231 -33.49 -40.17 21.92
CA ILE A 231 -32.23 -39.81 21.28
C ILE A 231 -31.38 -38.96 22.26
N GLY A 232 -30.09 -39.29 22.34
CA GLY A 232 -29.16 -38.69 23.31
C GLY A 232 -29.03 -39.44 24.65
N ASP A 233 -29.92 -40.39 24.96
CA ASP A 233 -29.77 -41.21 26.17
C ASP A 233 -28.58 -42.18 26.05
N ILE A 234 -28.04 -42.58 27.20
CA ILE A 234 -26.94 -43.56 27.28
C ILE A 234 -27.54 -44.95 27.52
N ALA A 235 -27.31 -45.86 26.58
CA ALA A 235 -27.78 -47.24 26.64
C ALA A 235 -26.66 -48.21 27.04
N SER A 236 -26.92 -49.02 28.07
CA SER A 236 -26.14 -50.20 28.41
C SER A 236 -26.59 -51.37 27.54
N PHE A 237 -25.65 -51.92 26.76
CA PHE A 237 -25.92 -52.99 25.80
C PHE A 237 -24.68 -53.85 25.56
N ARG A 238 -24.78 -55.18 25.67
CA ARG A 238 -23.67 -56.14 25.47
C ARG A 238 -22.43 -55.83 26.29
N GLY A 239 -22.62 -55.41 27.54
CA GLY A 239 -21.54 -55.01 28.45
C GLY A 239 -20.82 -53.71 28.07
N GLY A 240 -21.31 -52.97 27.07
CA GLY A 240 -20.80 -51.66 26.68
C GLY A 240 -21.81 -50.54 26.94
N SER A 241 -21.32 -49.30 26.87
CA SER A 241 -22.13 -48.09 26.95
C SER A 241 -22.14 -47.39 25.60
N TYR A 242 -23.33 -47.13 25.06
CA TYR A 242 -23.54 -46.54 23.74
C TYR A 242 -24.53 -45.39 23.81
N LEU A 243 -24.39 -44.43 22.91
CA LEU A 243 -25.35 -43.35 22.72
C LEU A 243 -26.53 -43.86 21.89
N VAL A 244 -27.76 -43.49 22.26
CA VAL A 244 -28.92 -43.62 21.39
C VAL A 244 -28.84 -42.53 20.31
N CYS A 245 -28.36 -42.91 19.14
CA CYS A 245 -28.09 -42.03 17.99
C CYS A 245 -29.31 -41.84 17.08
N GLY A 246 -30.37 -42.63 17.24
CA GLY A 246 -31.59 -42.51 16.44
C GLY A 246 -32.69 -43.42 16.96
N GLN A 247 -33.93 -43.01 16.71
CA GLN A 247 -35.13 -43.71 17.15
C GLN A 247 -36.09 -43.84 15.98
N ARG A 248 -36.57 -45.06 15.75
CA ARG A 248 -37.73 -45.32 14.91
C ARG A 248 -38.78 -46.07 15.70
N ALA A 249 -40.05 -45.91 15.35
CA ALA A 249 -41.12 -46.73 15.94
C ALA A 249 -42.11 -47.15 14.86
N ARG A 250 -42.65 -48.35 14.98
CA ARG A 250 -43.73 -48.85 14.12
C ARG A 250 -44.56 -49.92 14.80
N PHE A 251 -45.78 -50.14 14.33
CA PHE A 251 -46.57 -51.28 14.80
C PHE A 251 -46.03 -52.61 14.23
N GLU A 252 -45.74 -53.57 15.09
CA GLU A 252 -45.47 -54.97 14.73
C GLU A 252 -46.46 -55.86 15.51
N ARG A 253 -47.34 -56.57 14.78
CA ARG A 253 -48.36 -57.46 15.39
C ARG A 253 -49.26 -56.78 16.44
N GLY A 254 -49.55 -55.49 16.26
CA GLY A 254 -50.43 -54.71 17.14
C GLY A 254 -49.74 -54.00 18.31
N GLU A 255 -48.43 -54.22 18.50
CA GLU A 255 -47.62 -53.55 19.51
C GLU A 255 -46.69 -52.51 18.85
N LEU A 256 -46.49 -51.36 19.48
CA LEU A 256 -45.56 -50.34 19.01
C LEU A 256 -44.14 -50.76 19.41
N VAL A 257 -43.34 -51.11 18.42
CA VAL A 257 -41.94 -51.52 18.61
C VAL A 257 -41.02 -50.37 18.23
N PHE A 258 -40.12 -50.00 19.15
CA PHE A 258 -39.08 -49.04 18.91
C PHE A 258 -37.81 -49.72 18.41
N ILE A 259 -37.16 -49.11 17.43
CA ILE A 259 -35.91 -49.55 16.83
C ILE A 259 -34.88 -48.46 17.08
N TYR A 260 -33.91 -48.74 17.94
CA TYR A 260 -32.86 -47.81 18.33
C TYR A 260 -31.61 -48.04 17.52
N THR A 261 -30.99 -46.96 17.06
CA THR A 261 -29.64 -46.97 16.51
C THR A 261 -28.67 -46.58 17.61
N LEU A 262 -27.83 -47.51 18.03
CA LEU A 262 -26.81 -47.28 19.06
C LEU A 262 -25.45 -47.07 18.41
N GLY A 263 -24.64 -46.19 18.98
CA GLY A 263 -23.29 -45.93 18.49
C GLY A 263 -22.44 -45.10 19.44
N GLN A 264 -21.25 -44.73 19.00
CA GLN A 264 -20.42 -43.73 19.67
C GLN A 264 -20.82 -42.32 19.21
N PRO A 265 -20.46 -41.25 19.94
CA PRO A 265 -20.80 -39.87 19.54
C PRO A 265 -20.39 -39.49 18.12
N ALA A 266 -19.31 -40.05 17.59
CA ALA A 266 -18.87 -39.82 16.21
C ALA A 266 -19.91 -40.25 15.15
N LEU A 267 -20.84 -41.15 15.47
CA LEU A 267 -21.85 -41.65 14.54
C LEU A 267 -22.86 -40.56 14.13
N VAL A 268 -23.13 -39.60 15.01
CA VAL A 268 -24.12 -38.54 14.78
C VAL A 268 -23.53 -37.32 14.07
N GLY A 269 -22.23 -37.10 14.23
CA GLY A 269 -21.54 -35.89 13.79
C GLY A 269 -21.43 -35.78 12.27
N GLU A 270 -21.43 -34.56 11.75
CA GLU A 270 -21.25 -34.26 10.32
C GLU A 270 -19.92 -33.54 10.06
N ARG A 271 -19.27 -33.88 8.93
CA ARG A 271 -17.98 -33.29 8.55
C ARG A 271 -18.20 -31.81 8.27
N THR A 272 -17.26 -30.98 8.74
CA THR A 272 -17.28 -29.53 8.46
C THR A 272 -17.46 -29.26 6.96
N TYR A 273 -18.48 -28.49 6.64
CA TYR A 273 -18.79 -28.03 5.29
C TYR A 273 -19.11 -26.54 5.31
N TYR A 274 -19.06 -25.91 4.14
CA TYR A 274 -19.25 -24.48 3.97
C TYR A 274 -20.43 -24.20 3.05
N ASN A 275 -20.94 -22.97 3.07
CA ASN A 275 -21.95 -22.56 2.11
C ASN A 275 -21.27 -22.28 0.76
N GLU A 276 -21.43 -23.15 -0.22
CA GLU A 276 -20.79 -22.95 -1.52
C GLU A 276 -21.41 -21.80 -2.33
N LYS A 277 -22.65 -21.39 -2.00
CA LYS A 277 -23.39 -20.34 -2.72
C LYS A 277 -22.70 -18.97 -2.64
N ILE A 278 -21.85 -18.71 -1.64
CA ILE A 278 -21.11 -17.44 -1.51
C ILE A 278 -19.84 -17.38 -2.34
N THR A 279 -19.38 -18.50 -2.88
CA THR A 279 -18.10 -18.58 -3.60
C THR A 279 -18.14 -17.74 -4.87
N GLY A 280 -17.16 -16.85 -5.04
CA GLY A 280 -17.04 -15.95 -6.18
C GLY A 280 -18.03 -14.78 -6.18
N MET A 281 -18.79 -14.58 -5.11
CA MET A 281 -19.77 -13.49 -5.01
C MET A 281 -19.17 -12.19 -4.52
N SER A 282 -19.83 -11.07 -4.84
CA SER A 282 -19.55 -9.76 -4.23
C SER A 282 -20.79 -9.24 -3.50
N LEU A 283 -20.63 -8.92 -2.22
CA LEU A 283 -21.67 -8.32 -1.39
C LEU A 283 -21.46 -6.81 -1.30
N GLY A 284 -22.51 -6.03 -1.54
CA GLY A 284 -22.47 -4.58 -1.34
C GLY A 284 -22.42 -4.22 0.14
N GLY A 285 -21.61 -3.22 0.48
CA GLY A 285 -21.52 -2.67 1.82
C GLY A 285 -21.19 -1.18 1.83
N THR A 286 -21.47 -0.54 2.95
CA THR A 286 -21.10 0.86 3.20
C THR A 286 -19.95 0.91 4.20
N VAL A 287 -18.91 1.69 3.90
CA VAL A 287 -17.75 1.86 4.77
C VAL A 287 -18.15 2.67 5.99
N GLU A 288 -18.01 2.11 7.20
CA GLU A 288 -18.27 2.83 8.46
C GLU A 288 -16.98 3.26 9.16
N LYS A 289 -15.90 2.53 8.91
CA LYS A 289 -14.56 2.84 9.43
C LYS A 289 -13.51 2.38 8.43
N THR A 290 -12.41 3.12 8.39
CA THR A 290 -11.19 2.78 7.68
C THR A 290 -10.01 2.85 8.64
N ASP A 291 -9.08 1.91 8.55
CA ASP A 291 -7.81 1.93 9.28
C ASP A 291 -6.75 1.23 8.44
N HIS A 292 -5.62 1.90 8.17
CA HIS A 292 -4.58 1.41 7.26
C HIS A 292 -5.15 0.85 5.93
N GLU A 293 -4.94 -0.43 5.65
CA GLU A 293 -5.41 -1.14 4.45
C GLU A 293 -6.69 -1.94 4.73
N GLN A 294 -7.49 -1.53 5.72
CA GLN A 294 -8.69 -2.25 6.15
C GLN A 294 -9.93 -1.37 6.20
N VAL A 295 -11.05 -1.96 5.81
CA VAL A 295 -12.38 -1.34 5.84
C VAL A 295 -13.31 -2.16 6.72
N TRP A 296 -14.14 -1.48 7.49
CA TRP A 296 -15.26 -2.07 8.22
C TRP A 296 -16.53 -1.73 7.47
N LEU A 297 -17.26 -2.77 7.08
CA LEU A 297 -18.40 -2.64 6.18
C LEU A 297 -19.70 -3.00 6.90
N ARG A 298 -20.67 -2.08 6.85
CA ARG A 298 -22.07 -2.45 7.08
C ARG A 298 -22.61 -3.02 5.78
N LEU A 299 -22.82 -4.33 5.74
CA LEU A 299 -23.27 -5.03 4.54
C LEU A 299 -24.76 -4.81 4.30
N ASP A 300 -25.16 -4.71 3.04
CA ASP A 300 -26.56 -4.45 2.69
C ASP A 300 -27.49 -5.60 3.05
N ILE A 301 -26.94 -6.83 3.06
CA ILE A 301 -27.69 -8.03 3.45
C ILE A 301 -28.21 -7.93 4.89
N ASP A 302 -27.58 -7.11 5.74
CA ASP A 302 -27.98 -6.91 7.12
C ASP A 302 -29.01 -5.77 7.29
N GLY A 303 -29.35 -5.07 6.22
CA GLY A 303 -30.25 -3.92 6.24
C GLY A 303 -29.74 -2.75 7.11
N ALA A 304 -30.69 -1.97 7.65
CA ALA A 304 -30.38 -0.78 8.43
C ALA A 304 -29.78 -1.10 9.82
N GLY A 305 -30.03 -2.30 10.35
CA GLY A 305 -29.54 -2.76 11.66
C GLY A 305 -28.17 -3.44 11.62
N GLY A 306 -27.55 -3.56 10.44
CA GLY A 306 -26.25 -4.19 10.27
C GLY A 306 -25.12 -3.51 11.03
N LYS A 307 -24.10 -4.28 11.39
CA LYS A 307 -22.93 -3.78 12.14
C LYS A 307 -21.66 -3.99 11.34
N ALA A 308 -20.82 -2.96 11.26
CA ALA A 308 -19.48 -3.04 10.69
C ALA A 308 -18.48 -3.43 11.80
N ALA A 309 -18.39 -4.73 12.12
CA ALA A 309 -17.61 -5.22 13.27
C ALA A 309 -16.32 -5.96 12.88
N TYR A 310 -16.14 -6.32 11.61
CA TYR A 310 -14.98 -7.07 11.14
C TYR A 310 -14.15 -6.26 10.12
N PRO A 311 -12.81 -6.21 10.27
CA PRO A 311 -11.94 -5.61 9.25
C PRO A 311 -11.80 -6.53 8.04
N TYR A 312 -12.11 -5.99 6.86
CA TYR A 312 -11.77 -6.62 5.59
C TYR A 312 -10.63 -5.86 4.93
N ASP A 313 -9.66 -6.61 4.39
CA ASP A 313 -8.55 -6.00 3.66
C ASP A 313 -9.06 -5.32 2.38
N TRP A 314 -8.59 -4.10 2.15
CA TRP A 314 -8.82 -3.35 0.92
C TRP A 314 -7.78 -3.75 -0.12
N ALA A 315 -8.23 -4.49 -1.13
CA ALA A 315 -7.42 -5.01 -2.22
C ALA A 315 -8.01 -4.53 -3.54
N PRO A 316 -7.73 -3.27 -3.96
CA PRO A 316 -8.29 -2.71 -5.18
C PRO A 316 -7.89 -3.55 -6.40
N ALA A 317 -8.81 -3.72 -7.36
CA ALA A 317 -8.53 -4.48 -8.58
C ALA A 317 -7.33 -3.95 -9.38
N THR A 318 -7.01 -2.67 -9.22
CA THR A 318 -5.85 -1.99 -9.82
C THR A 318 -4.51 -2.30 -9.12
N GLY A 319 -4.53 -3.01 -7.99
CA GLY A 319 -3.38 -3.21 -7.12
C GLY A 319 -2.77 -1.89 -6.65
N SER A 320 -1.45 -1.86 -6.48
CA SER A 320 -0.74 -0.64 -6.05
C SER A 320 -0.63 0.45 -7.11
N LEU A 321 -1.03 0.17 -8.37
CA LEU A 321 -0.90 1.14 -9.47
C LEU A 321 -1.77 2.38 -9.24
N MET A 322 -2.97 2.18 -8.70
CA MET A 322 -3.91 3.25 -8.33
C MET A 322 -4.58 2.88 -7.00
N TYR A 323 -3.79 2.90 -5.92
CA TYR A 323 -4.31 2.67 -4.57
C TYR A 323 -5.05 3.91 -4.08
N CYS A 324 -6.36 3.78 -3.91
CA CYS A 324 -7.23 4.80 -3.32
C CYS A 324 -8.06 4.17 -2.21
N MET A 325 -7.84 4.59 -0.97
CA MET A 325 -8.65 4.11 0.16
C MET A 325 -10.08 4.65 0.05
N PRO A 326 -11.12 3.81 0.10
CA PRO A 326 -12.50 4.27 0.11
C PRO A 326 -12.77 5.14 1.32
N LYS A 327 -13.57 6.19 1.18
CA LYS A 327 -13.95 7.04 2.30
C LYS A 327 -15.06 6.42 3.15
N VAL A 328 -15.10 6.77 4.42
CA VAL A 328 -16.27 6.51 5.26
C VAL A 328 -17.54 7.09 4.59
N GLY A 329 -18.61 6.32 4.59
CA GLY A 329 -19.88 6.61 3.91
C GLY A 329 -19.93 6.21 2.44
N THR A 330 -18.82 5.77 1.84
CA THR A 330 -18.83 5.28 0.45
C THR A 330 -19.25 3.82 0.35
N ARG A 331 -19.69 3.46 -0.85
CA ARG A 331 -20.10 2.09 -1.19
C ARG A 331 -18.89 1.29 -1.61
N VAL A 332 -18.82 0.04 -1.17
CA VAL A 332 -17.74 -0.91 -1.46
C VAL A 332 -18.33 -2.28 -1.76
N SER A 333 -17.69 -3.02 -2.65
CA SER A 333 -17.96 -4.43 -2.94
C SER A 333 -17.02 -5.32 -2.13
N LEU A 334 -17.60 -6.18 -1.29
CA LEU A 334 -16.90 -7.25 -0.57
C LEU A 334 -16.90 -8.52 -1.41
N TYR A 335 -15.79 -8.82 -2.07
CA TYR A 335 -15.59 -10.01 -2.88
C TYR A 335 -15.20 -11.20 -2.01
N ILE A 336 -15.85 -12.35 -2.21
CA ILE A 336 -15.63 -13.61 -1.48
C ILE A 336 -15.12 -14.64 -2.49
N PRO A 337 -13.79 -14.89 -2.58
CA PRO A 337 -13.23 -15.76 -3.61
C PRO A 337 -13.53 -17.25 -3.38
N GLY A 338 -13.59 -17.67 -2.11
CA GLY A 338 -13.82 -19.05 -1.69
C GLY A 338 -15.09 -19.22 -0.86
N SER A 339 -15.20 -20.36 -0.19
CA SER A 339 -16.31 -20.65 0.73
C SER A 339 -16.00 -20.30 2.18
N ASP A 340 -14.76 -19.89 2.50
CA ASP A 340 -14.37 -19.42 3.83
C ASP A 340 -14.46 -17.89 3.87
N GLU A 341 -15.33 -17.37 4.74
CA GLU A 341 -15.61 -15.95 4.83
C GLU A 341 -14.38 -15.10 5.22
N ARG A 342 -13.31 -15.72 5.76
CA ARG A 342 -12.02 -15.06 6.04
C ARG A 342 -11.26 -14.65 4.77
N GLU A 343 -11.57 -15.27 3.65
CA GLU A 343 -10.94 -14.95 2.36
C GLU A 343 -11.55 -13.71 1.71
N ALA A 344 -12.64 -13.17 2.28
CA ALA A 344 -13.31 -12.01 1.72
C ALA A 344 -12.41 -10.76 1.73
N ARG A 345 -12.42 -10.02 0.63
CA ARG A 345 -11.62 -8.80 0.40
C ARG A 345 -12.51 -7.71 -0.17
N ALA A 346 -12.32 -6.47 0.27
CA ALA A 346 -12.97 -5.33 -0.34
C ALA A 346 -12.19 -4.92 -1.60
N SER A 347 -12.81 -4.93 -2.77
CA SER A 347 -12.10 -4.79 -4.06
C SER A 347 -12.43 -3.53 -4.85
N ASP A 348 -13.68 -3.07 -4.77
CA ASP A 348 -14.19 -2.00 -5.63
C ASP A 348 -15.04 -1.03 -4.83
N SER A 349 -15.05 0.24 -5.24
CA SER A 349 -15.93 1.26 -4.67
C SER A 349 -16.85 1.82 -5.76
N PRO A 350 -18.04 1.22 -5.97
CA PRO A 350 -18.95 1.68 -7.00
C PRO A 350 -19.49 3.07 -6.67
N ARG A 351 -19.37 3.99 -7.63
CA ARG A 351 -19.86 5.35 -7.49
C ARG A 351 -21.39 5.38 -7.54
N THR A 352 -22.03 6.05 -6.59
CA THR A 352 -23.49 6.19 -6.52
C THR A 352 -24.02 7.56 -6.93
N ASN A 353 -23.15 8.57 -7.00
CA ASN A 353 -23.53 9.96 -7.29
C ASN A 353 -23.39 10.35 -8.77
N GLY A 354 -23.31 9.39 -9.70
CA GLY A 354 -23.08 9.68 -11.12
C GLY A 354 -24.11 10.64 -11.73
N ALA A 355 -25.40 10.47 -11.39
CA ALA A 355 -26.48 11.32 -11.90
C ALA A 355 -26.48 12.75 -11.34
N THR A 356 -25.84 12.99 -10.19
CA THR A 356 -25.82 14.30 -9.52
C THR A 356 -24.45 14.97 -9.57
N CYS A 357 -23.41 14.25 -10.00
CA CYS A 357 -22.05 14.78 -10.11
C CYS A 357 -21.91 15.52 -11.45
N PRO A 358 -21.72 16.85 -11.45
CA PRO A 358 -21.61 17.63 -12.69
C PRO A 358 -20.47 17.16 -13.59
N ASP A 359 -19.33 16.77 -13.00
CA ASP A 359 -18.15 16.22 -13.69
C ASP A 359 -18.44 14.91 -14.45
N MET A 360 -19.59 14.27 -14.24
CA MET A 360 -20.00 13.02 -14.90
C MET A 360 -21.09 13.23 -15.96
N GLY A 361 -21.50 14.48 -16.22
CA GLY A 361 -22.55 14.79 -17.19
C GLY A 361 -22.14 14.55 -18.65
N ASP A 362 -20.84 14.56 -18.95
CA ASP A 362 -20.28 14.32 -20.27
C ASP A 362 -19.20 13.23 -20.22
N PHE A 363 -19.46 12.09 -20.86
CA PHE A 363 -18.56 10.94 -20.87
C PHE A 363 -17.24 11.20 -21.65
N ASN A 364 -17.19 12.26 -22.47
CA ASN A 364 -15.96 12.67 -23.15
C ASN A 364 -15.03 13.46 -22.22
N GLN A 365 -15.52 13.91 -21.07
CA GLN A 365 -14.73 14.62 -20.08
C GLN A 365 -14.37 13.69 -18.94
N ARG A 366 -13.11 13.22 -18.90
CA ARG A 366 -12.67 12.24 -17.92
C ARG A 366 -11.84 12.90 -16.84
N TYR A 367 -12.14 12.57 -15.59
CA TYR A 367 -11.56 13.18 -14.41
C TYR A 367 -11.07 12.13 -13.42
N LEU A 368 -9.94 12.40 -12.77
CA LEU A 368 -9.53 11.80 -11.51
C LEU A 368 -9.31 12.95 -10.52
N THR A 369 -10.25 13.12 -9.59
CA THR A 369 -10.25 14.23 -8.62
C THR A 369 -10.11 13.68 -7.21
N THR A 370 -9.13 14.19 -6.48
CA THR A 370 -8.93 13.89 -5.05
C THR A 370 -9.95 14.64 -4.20
N GLU A 371 -10.10 14.25 -2.94
CA GLU A 371 -11.00 14.95 -2.02
C GLU A 371 -10.64 16.41 -1.73
N HIS A 372 -9.37 16.77 -1.95
CA HIS A 372 -8.86 18.11 -1.74
C HIS A 372 -8.90 18.96 -3.01
N GLY A 373 -9.60 18.50 -4.06
CA GLY A 373 -9.78 19.25 -5.30
C GLY A 373 -8.61 19.20 -6.29
N LYS A 374 -7.52 18.48 -5.97
CA LYS A 374 -6.46 18.21 -6.96
C LYS A 374 -7.01 17.28 -8.04
N ARG A 375 -6.70 17.58 -9.30
CA ARG A 375 -7.37 16.97 -10.45
C ARG A 375 -6.37 16.60 -11.54
N LEU A 376 -6.55 15.40 -12.08
CA LEU A 376 -6.01 14.96 -13.36
C LEU A 376 -7.18 14.80 -14.32
N TYR A 377 -7.10 15.35 -15.52
CA TYR A 377 -8.19 15.29 -16.49
C TYR A 377 -7.72 15.04 -17.92
N TRP A 378 -8.61 14.45 -18.71
CA TRP A 378 -8.46 14.21 -20.15
C TRP A 378 -9.76 14.54 -20.85
N PHE A 379 -9.75 15.64 -21.58
CA PHE A 379 -10.84 16.08 -22.44
C PHE A 379 -10.43 15.93 -23.91
N PRO A 380 -11.35 16.03 -24.88
CA PRO A 380 -11.02 15.86 -26.28
C PRO A 380 -9.97 16.84 -26.81
N GLU A 381 -9.95 18.08 -26.29
CA GLU A 381 -9.10 19.18 -26.77
C GLU A 381 -7.96 19.55 -25.80
N GLN A 382 -7.95 18.96 -24.60
CA GLN A 382 -6.96 19.29 -23.58
C GLN A 382 -6.80 18.21 -22.52
N MET A 383 -5.61 18.14 -21.92
CA MET A 383 -5.35 17.32 -20.74
C MET A 383 -4.49 18.09 -19.74
N GLY A 384 -4.63 17.78 -18.45
CA GLY A 384 -3.93 18.56 -17.45
C GLY A 384 -3.86 17.94 -16.06
N LEU A 385 -2.85 18.40 -15.32
CA LEU A 385 -2.64 18.18 -13.89
C LEU A 385 -2.86 19.52 -13.18
N VAL A 386 -3.88 19.60 -12.33
CA VAL A 386 -4.28 20.82 -11.65
C VAL A 386 -4.19 20.62 -10.14
N GLY A 387 -3.44 21.51 -9.49
CA GLY A 387 -3.38 21.61 -8.04
C GLY A 387 -4.58 22.34 -7.46
N THR A 388 -4.42 22.95 -6.29
CA THR A 388 -5.46 23.73 -5.62
C THR A 388 -5.33 25.24 -5.86
N GLY A 389 -4.50 25.65 -6.82
CA GLY A 389 -4.24 27.06 -7.14
C GLY A 389 -5.46 27.74 -7.76
N GLY A 390 -5.68 29.01 -7.40
CA GLY A 390 -6.76 29.83 -7.96
C GLY A 390 -6.36 30.54 -9.25
N LYS A 391 -7.26 31.35 -9.81
CA LYS A 391 -7.01 32.14 -11.03
C LYS A 391 -5.79 33.07 -10.91
N ASP A 392 -5.55 33.61 -9.71
CA ASP A 392 -4.46 34.54 -9.43
C ASP A 392 -3.15 33.83 -8.99
N THR A 393 -3.22 32.54 -8.69
CA THR A 393 -2.09 31.71 -8.25
C THR A 393 -2.15 30.32 -8.90
N PRO A 394 -2.08 30.24 -10.24
CA PRO A 394 -2.26 28.99 -10.95
C PRO A 394 -1.15 27.98 -10.59
N LEU A 395 -1.57 26.75 -10.27
CA LEU A 395 -0.67 25.61 -10.10
C LEU A 395 -1.15 24.49 -11.00
N HIS A 396 -0.60 24.42 -12.21
CA HIS A 396 -1.01 23.42 -13.19
C HIS A 396 0.06 23.12 -14.23
N ILE A 397 -0.07 21.95 -14.84
CA ILE A 397 0.59 21.57 -16.09
C ILE A 397 -0.53 21.23 -17.06
N LEU A 398 -0.64 21.99 -18.15
CA LEU A 398 -1.70 21.86 -19.14
C LEU A 398 -1.11 21.54 -20.50
N MET A 399 -1.85 20.74 -21.27
CA MET A 399 -1.60 20.49 -22.68
C MET A 399 -2.89 20.74 -23.44
N ASP A 400 -2.86 21.67 -24.39
CA ASP A 400 -4.00 22.03 -25.23
C ASP A 400 -3.50 22.45 -26.63
N ASP A 401 -4.41 22.55 -27.60
CA ASP A 401 -4.09 22.85 -29.00
C ASP A 401 -3.55 24.30 -29.22
N VAL A 402 -3.74 25.20 -28.26
CA VAL A 402 -3.36 26.62 -28.35
C VAL A 402 -1.98 26.86 -27.77
N ASN A 403 -1.74 26.39 -26.55
CA ASN A 403 -0.55 26.61 -25.74
C ASN A 403 0.48 25.48 -25.89
N CYS A 404 0.12 24.37 -26.55
CA CYS A 404 0.88 23.12 -26.60
C CYS A 404 1.14 22.56 -25.20
N VAL A 405 2.11 23.09 -24.46
CA VAL A 405 2.38 22.72 -23.06
C VAL A 405 2.60 23.99 -22.25
N LEU A 406 1.78 24.19 -21.22
CA LEU A 406 1.86 25.30 -20.27
C LEU A 406 2.14 24.79 -18.86
N MET A 407 3.15 25.36 -18.20
CA MET A 407 3.47 25.08 -16.80
C MET A 407 3.44 26.38 -16.01
N GLU A 408 2.49 26.50 -15.08
CA GLU A 408 2.36 27.66 -14.20
C GLU A 408 2.46 27.25 -12.73
N SER A 409 3.15 28.07 -11.95
CA SER A 409 3.30 27.89 -10.51
C SER A 409 3.38 29.25 -9.82
N PRO A 410 2.76 29.41 -8.63
CA PRO A 410 2.92 30.63 -7.84
C PRO A 410 4.30 30.73 -7.17
N LEU A 411 5.10 29.66 -7.25
CA LEU A 411 6.45 29.56 -6.67
C LEU A 411 7.46 29.23 -7.77
N SER A 412 8.74 29.14 -7.42
CA SER A 412 9.81 28.84 -8.36
C SER A 412 9.62 27.49 -9.07
N THR A 413 9.68 27.49 -10.41
CA THR A 413 9.76 26.28 -11.25
C THR A 413 11.22 25.96 -11.56
N ARG A 414 11.63 24.70 -11.38
CA ARG A 414 13.02 24.27 -11.63
C ARG A 414 13.03 23.04 -12.55
N ILE A 415 13.81 23.13 -13.63
CA ILE A 415 14.12 22.01 -14.53
C ILE A 415 15.59 21.65 -14.32
N THR A 416 15.90 20.39 -14.05
CA THR A 416 17.27 19.93 -13.77
C THR A 416 17.49 18.57 -14.40
N ALA A 417 18.60 18.41 -15.13
CA ALA A 417 19.04 17.14 -15.68
C ALA A 417 20.44 16.80 -15.16
N LYS A 418 20.76 15.50 -15.16
CA LYS A 418 22.13 15.02 -14.88
C LYS A 418 23.08 15.29 -16.05
N GLY A 419 22.54 15.23 -17.28
CA GLY A 419 23.21 15.70 -18.49
C GLY A 419 22.61 17.04 -18.90
N ASP A 420 22.44 17.24 -20.20
CA ASP A 420 21.98 18.52 -20.73
C ASP A 420 20.45 18.64 -20.72
N VAL A 421 19.95 19.86 -20.51
CA VAL A 421 18.57 20.24 -20.84
C VAL A 421 18.62 20.99 -22.17
N GLN A 422 18.08 20.39 -23.23
CA GLN A 422 18.02 21.00 -24.55
C GLN A 422 16.62 21.51 -24.85
N LEU A 423 16.50 22.79 -25.20
CA LEU A 423 15.27 23.42 -25.70
C LEU A 423 15.49 23.78 -27.17
N GLU A 424 14.74 23.15 -28.06
CA GLU A 424 14.86 23.33 -29.51
C GLU A 424 13.50 23.66 -30.11
N ALA A 425 13.41 24.81 -30.77
CA ALA A 425 12.24 25.27 -31.49
C ALA A 425 12.69 26.22 -32.62
N PRO A 426 11.87 26.46 -33.65
CA PRO A 426 12.17 27.47 -34.67
C PRO A 426 12.43 28.86 -34.06
N VAL A 427 11.79 29.16 -32.92
CA VAL A 427 12.01 30.35 -32.11
C VAL A 427 11.98 29.96 -30.64
N VAL A 428 13.02 30.33 -29.88
CA VAL A 428 13.05 30.21 -28.42
C VAL A 428 13.06 31.62 -27.84
N VAL A 429 12.08 31.92 -26.98
CA VAL A 429 11.96 33.22 -26.30
C VAL A 429 12.13 33.01 -24.81
N LEU A 430 13.07 33.75 -24.21
CA LEU A 430 13.24 33.85 -22.78
C LEU A 430 12.92 35.30 -22.39
N SER A 431 11.90 35.49 -21.55
CA SER A 431 11.45 36.81 -21.12
C SER A 431 11.39 36.85 -19.60
N THR A 432 11.94 37.91 -19.02
CA THR A 432 11.99 38.15 -17.57
C THR A 432 11.96 39.64 -17.31
N PRO A 433 11.15 40.12 -16.36
CA PRO A 433 11.05 41.54 -16.05
C PRO A 433 12.27 42.07 -15.27
N SER A 434 13.09 41.20 -14.69
CA SER A 434 14.20 41.59 -13.80
C SER A 434 15.54 41.18 -14.36
N GLU A 435 15.83 39.88 -14.40
CA GLU A 435 17.15 39.38 -14.78
C GLU A 435 17.05 37.99 -15.41
N LEU A 436 17.85 37.78 -16.47
CA LEU A 436 18.15 36.47 -17.05
C LEU A 436 19.63 36.18 -16.82
N GLN A 437 19.93 35.23 -15.94
CA GLN A 437 21.31 34.85 -15.64
C GLN A 437 21.66 33.53 -16.30
N THR A 438 22.81 33.49 -16.97
CA THR A 438 23.42 32.25 -17.46
C THR A 438 24.75 32.05 -16.73
N ILE A 439 24.90 30.94 -16.03
CA ILE A 439 26.12 30.62 -15.28
C ILE A 439 26.65 29.30 -15.83
N GLN A 440 27.84 29.35 -16.41
CA GLN A 440 28.59 28.15 -16.77
C GLN A 440 29.52 27.78 -15.62
N THR A 441 29.58 26.50 -15.24
CA THR A 441 30.48 26.07 -14.16
C THR A 441 31.93 26.16 -14.63
N GLN A 442 32.87 26.59 -13.76
CA GLN A 442 34.30 26.69 -14.13
C GLN A 442 34.88 25.38 -14.69
N LYS A 443 34.34 24.24 -14.26
CA LYS A 443 34.76 22.93 -14.73
C LYS A 443 34.44 22.69 -16.21
N GLU A 444 33.29 23.18 -16.70
CA GLU A 444 32.90 23.08 -18.11
C GLU A 444 33.63 24.11 -18.97
N VAL A 445 33.91 25.30 -18.42
CA VAL A 445 34.79 26.30 -19.05
C VAL A 445 36.17 25.71 -19.31
N GLN A 446 36.81 25.11 -18.29
CA GLN A 446 38.11 24.46 -18.42
C GLN A 446 38.11 23.29 -19.43
N ALA A 447 37.02 22.51 -19.47
CA ALA A 447 36.87 21.43 -20.45
C ALA A 447 36.80 21.95 -21.89
N ARG A 448 36.09 23.06 -22.15
CA ARG A 448 36.06 23.70 -23.47
C ARG A 448 37.37 24.39 -23.82
N GLU A 449 38.01 25.09 -22.89
CA GLU A 449 39.33 25.69 -23.08
C GLU A 449 40.39 24.65 -23.48
N SER A 450 40.34 23.45 -22.88
CA SER A 450 41.25 22.35 -23.22
C SER A 450 41.07 21.79 -24.65
N MET A 451 39.94 22.07 -25.29
CA MET A 451 39.64 21.69 -26.68
C MET A 451 40.04 22.80 -27.68
N VAL A 452 40.34 24.01 -27.21
CA VAL A 452 40.88 25.08 -28.05
C VAL A 452 42.38 24.82 -28.23
N THR A 453 42.77 24.31 -29.40
CA THR A 453 44.19 24.19 -29.76
C THR A 453 44.70 25.55 -30.23
N PRO A 454 45.69 26.17 -29.57
CA PRO A 454 46.34 27.37 -30.10
C PRO A 454 47.07 26.95 -31.38
N LYS A 455 46.55 27.34 -32.55
CA LYS A 455 47.21 27.06 -33.83
C LYS A 455 48.36 28.03 -34.02
N GLY A 456 49.49 27.77 -33.35
CA GLY A 456 50.75 28.46 -33.61
C GLY A 456 51.32 28.00 -34.95
N THR A 457 51.32 28.87 -35.96
CA THR A 457 52.10 28.64 -37.18
C THR A 457 53.41 29.42 -37.07
N TRP A 458 54.47 28.67 -36.78
CA TRP A 458 55.87 28.83 -37.19
C TRP A 458 56.34 30.22 -37.72
N GLY A 459 57.14 30.93 -36.91
CA GLY A 459 58.22 31.84 -37.36
C GLY A 459 57.88 33.32 -37.60
N GLY A 460 58.15 34.19 -36.61
CA GLY A 460 58.28 35.65 -36.78
C GLY A 460 57.68 36.48 -35.61
N PRO A 461 58.27 37.64 -35.23
CA PRO A 461 57.76 38.46 -34.13
C PRO A 461 56.61 39.34 -34.64
N GLY A 462 55.36 38.90 -34.46
CA GLY A 462 54.18 39.66 -34.87
C GLY A 462 52.89 39.16 -34.20
N ASN A 463 52.35 40.02 -33.32
CA ASN A 463 51.09 39.95 -32.56
C ASN A 463 50.85 38.79 -31.58
N PRO A 464 50.65 39.08 -30.26
CA PRO A 464 49.97 38.15 -29.38
C PRO A 464 48.47 38.04 -29.76
N PRO A 465 47.80 36.91 -29.43
CA PRO A 465 46.39 36.72 -29.69
C PRO A 465 45.55 37.74 -28.90
N THR A 466 44.72 38.53 -29.58
CA THR A 466 43.59 39.22 -28.96
C THR A 466 42.52 38.19 -28.63
N GLY A 467 42.39 37.86 -27.35
CA GLY A 467 41.38 36.95 -26.82
C GLY A 467 41.57 36.79 -25.32
N GLY A 468 41.20 37.83 -24.57
CA GLY A 468 41.28 37.85 -23.11
C GLY A 468 40.34 36.83 -22.48
N GLY A 469 40.80 36.24 -21.38
CA GLY A 469 39.95 35.47 -20.47
C GLY A 469 38.88 36.36 -19.85
N GLY A 470 37.62 35.96 -20.01
CA GLY A 470 36.46 36.61 -19.42
C GLY A 470 35.31 35.62 -19.37
N ALA A 471 35.16 34.93 -18.24
CA ALA A 471 33.98 34.12 -17.94
C ALA A 471 32.93 34.99 -17.23
N SER A 472 32.40 35.95 -17.97
CA SER A 472 31.10 36.58 -17.71
C SER A 472 30.58 37.09 -19.03
N VAL A 473 29.41 36.61 -19.46
CA VAL A 473 28.68 37.22 -20.58
C VAL A 473 27.90 38.41 -20.02
N THR A 474 28.44 39.62 -20.20
CA THR A 474 27.67 40.85 -20.11
C THR A 474 27.41 41.32 -21.55
N LEU A 475 26.14 41.40 -21.95
CA LEU A 475 25.77 41.73 -23.32
C LEU A 475 25.97 43.23 -23.59
N SER A 476 27.04 43.54 -24.32
CA SER A 476 27.24 44.82 -25.02
C SER A 476 27.84 44.51 -26.39
N TYR A 477 26.98 44.56 -27.42
CA TYR A 477 27.30 44.49 -28.87
C TYR A 477 28.05 43.27 -29.45
N GLN A 478 27.56 42.04 -29.20
CA GLN A 478 27.70 40.97 -30.21
C GLN A 478 26.67 39.85 -30.00
N PHE A 479 25.99 39.43 -31.07
CA PHE A 479 25.13 38.23 -31.12
C PHE A 479 25.86 37.13 -31.87
N ASP A 480 25.77 35.88 -31.40
CA ASP A 480 25.85 34.71 -32.27
C ASP A 480 24.43 34.17 -32.48
N ILE A 481 23.63 34.90 -33.28
CA ILE A 481 22.41 34.38 -33.89
C ILE A 481 22.73 34.13 -35.36
N LEU A 482 22.74 32.86 -35.79
CA LEU A 482 22.82 32.51 -37.20
C LEU A 482 21.45 32.72 -37.85
N GLY A 483 21.20 33.94 -38.33
CA GLY A 483 20.02 34.30 -39.14
C GLY A 483 20.44 35.17 -40.32
N ALA A 484 19.74 35.05 -41.46
CA ALA A 484 20.15 35.69 -42.72
C ALA A 484 20.08 37.24 -42.71
N GLN A 485 19.42 37.88 -41.73
CA GLN A 485 19.47 39.32 -41.53
C GLN A 485 19.06 39.72 -40.10
N GLY A 486 19.81 40.64 -39.48
CA GLY A 486 19.44 41.36 -38.25
C GLY A 486 19.95 42.80 -38.32
N VAL A 487 19.12 43.78 -37.95
CA VAL A 487 19.48 45.21 -37.94
C VAL A 487 19.24 45.77 -36.53
N LEU A 488 20.21 46.55 -36.03
CA LEU A 488 20.15 47.25 -34.74
C LEU A 488 20.76 48.65 -34.93
N CYS A 489 20.01 49.72 -34.62
CA CYS A 489 20.43 51.12 -34.83
C CYS A 489 20.47 51.88 -33.48
N GLY A 490 21.59 52.55 -33.18
CA GLY A 490 21.75 53.47 -32.03
C GLY A 490 22.14 54.88 -32.51
N TYR A 491 21.60 55.93 -31.88
CA TYR A 491 21.56 57.30 -32.44
C TYR A 491 22.50 58.34 -31.81
N GLU A 492 23.34 58.04 -30.81
CA GLU A 492 24.25 59.05 -30.23
C GLU A 492 25.62 58.49 -29.83
N PHE A 493 26.68 59.21 -30.23
CA PHE A 493 28.08 58.95 -29.87
C PHE A 493 28.65 60.13 -29.05
N GLN A 494 29.37 59.83 -27.97
CA GLN A 494 30.24 60.79 -27.26
C GLN A 494 31.69 60.30 -27.26
N THR A 495 32.65 61.22 -27.40
CA THR A 495 34.10 60.94 -27.49
C THR A 495 34.87 61.57 -26.34
N TYR A 496 35.93 60.91 -25.87
CA TYR A 496 36.84 61.38 -24.80
C TYR A 496 38.31 61.39 -25.25
N ALA A 497 39.14 62.18 -24.56
CA ALA A 497 40.56 62.37 -24.87
C ALA A 497 41.46 61.23 -24.35
N ILE A 498 42.61 61.04 -25.01
CA ILE A 498 43.53 59.90 -24.83
C ILE A 498 44.35 60.05 -23.53
N PHE A 499 44.40 58.99 -22.72
CA PHE A 499 45.21 58.87 -21.49
C PHE A 499 46.69 58.57 -21.79
N ASN A 500 47.59 59.04 -20.92
CA ASN A 500 49.03 58.80 -21.01
C ASN A 500 49.48 57.82 -19.91
N ASP A 501 49.95 56.63 -20.30
CA ASP A 501 50.13 55.44 -19.46
C ASP A 501 51.60 54.98 -19.29
N ALA A 502 52.55 55.91 -19.23
CA ALA A 502 53.95 55.53 -19.01
C ALA A 502 54.20 54.92 -17.60
N PRO A 503 54.79 53.71 -17.48
CA PRO A 503 54.94 53.00 -16.19
C PRO A 503 55.90 53.70 -15.22
N LYS A 504 55.52 53.74 -13.93
CA LYS A 504 56.36 54.26 -12.83
C LYS A 504 57.07 53.13 -12.08
N PRO A 505 58.26 53.37 -11.50
CA PRO A 505 58.97 52.38 -10.70
C PRO A 505 58.25 52.03 -9.39
N PHE A 506 58.19 50.74 -9.05
CA PHE A 506 57.44 50.22 -7.89
C PHE A 506 58.00 50.71 -6.54
N ASP A 507 57.17 51.42 -5.78
CA ASP A 507 57.53 52.00 -4.47
C ASP A 507 57.44 50.96 -3.33
N LYS A 508 58.51 50.18 -3.15
CA LYS A 508 58.60 49.18 -2.07
C LYS A 508 58.39 49.76 -0.67
N GLY A 509 58.71 51.05 -0.45
CA GLY A 509 58.55 51.71 0.84
C GLY A 509 57.09 52.01 1.14
N GLY A 510 56.38 52.61 0.18
CA GLY A 510 54.93 52.84 0.24
C GLY A 510 54.14 51.53 0.38
N TRP A 511 54.57 50.46 -0.29
CA TRP A 511 53.92 49.15 -0.22
C TRP A 511 53.93 48.54 1.18
N TRP A 512 55.09 48.52 1.86
CA TRP A 512 55.18 48.03 3.25
C TRP A 512 54.45 48.96 4.24
N LEU A 513 54.47 50.26 4.00
CA LEU A 513 53.74 51.23 4.82
C LEU A 513 52.22 51.00 4.75
N ASN A 514 51.69 50.71 3.56
CA ASN A 514 50.26 50.41 3.37
C ASN A 514 49.82 49.11 4.05
N ILE A 515 50.66 48.07 4.05
CA ILE A 515 50.39 46.82 4.79
C ILE A 515 50.30 47.10 6.29
N ALA A 516 51.27 47.86 6.82
CA ALA A 516 51.30 48.21 8.24
C ALA A 516 50.10 49.09 8.64
N LEU A 517 49.77 50.10 7.82
CA LEU A 517 48.63 50.98 8.07
C LEU A 517 47.29 50.25 7.96
N GLY A 518 47.13 49.32 7.00
CA GLY A 518 45.94 48.47 6.88
C GLY A 518 45.77 47.56 8.09
N ALA A 519 46.84 46.92 8.57
CA ALA A 519 46.80 46.10 9.77
C ALA A 519 46.42 46.91 11.04
N ILE A 520 46.96 48.12 11.19
CA ILE A 520 46.60 49.03 12.30
C ILE A 520 45.12 49.45 12.19
N ALA A 521 44.66 49.84 11.00
CA ALA A 521 43.27 50.23 10.76
C ALA A 521 42.29 49.10 11.13
N THR A 522 42.62 47.85 10.78
CA THR A 522 41.82 46.68 11.16
C THR A 522 41.68 46.50 12.67
N VAL A 523 42.78 46.64 13.42
CA VAL A 523 42.76 46.50 14.88
C VAL A 523 41.94 47.64 15.53
N VAL A 524 42.06 48.86 15.00
CA VAL A 524 41.30 50.03 15.51
C VAL A 524 39.80 49.85 15.28
N VAL A 525 39.38 49.41 14.09
CA VAL A 525 37.96 49.16 13.78
C VAL A 525 37.40 48.01 14.60
N ALA A 526 38.18 46.93 14.78
CA ALA A 526 37.78 45.81 15.64
C ALA A 526 37.58 46.24 17.10
N ALA A 527 38.51 47.02 17.66
CA ALA A 527 38.40 47.53 19.03
C ALA A 527 37.20 48.48 19.19
N ALA A 528 36.94 49.35 18.21
CA ALA A 528 35.78 50.24 18.21
C ALA A 528 34.45 49.46 18.14
N ALA A 529 34.37 48.42 17.31
CA ALA A 529 33.19 47.57 17.20
C ALA A 529 32.93 46.78 18.50
N VAL A 530 33.97 46.24 19.14
CA VAL A 530 33.88 45.56 20.45
C VAL A 530 33.39 46.54 21.52
N ALA A 531 33.96 47.74 21.58
CA ALA A 531 33.57 48.77 22.55
C ALA A 531 32.12 49.21 22.36
N LEU A 532 31.64 49.34 21.11
CA LEU A 532 30.27 49.69 20.81
C LEU A 532 29.28 48.62 21.32
N VAL A 533 29.58 47.34 21.10
CA VAL A 533 28.74 46.23 21.58
C VAL A 533 28.69 46.16 23.11
N VAL A 534 29.82 46.43 23.78
CA VAL A 534 29.87 46.48 25.25
C VAL A 534 29.10 47.70 25.78
N ALA A 535 29.24 48.86 25.14
CA ALA A 535 28.57 50.10 25.55
C ALA A 535 27.04 50.06 25.38
N THR A 536 26.53 49.29 24.42
CA THR A 536 25.08 49.10 24.20
C THR A 536 24.48 47.97 25.03
N GLY A 537 25.25 47.39 25.98
CA GLY A 537 24.77 46.35 26.89
C GLY A 537 24.81 44.93 26.33
N GLY A 538 25.54 44.71 25.23
CA GLY A 538 25.71 43.39 24.62
C GLY A 538 26.55 42.43 25.47
N ALA A 539 26.22 41.13 25.41
CA ALA A 539 26.92 40.10 26.16
C ALA A 539 28.40 39.97 25.73
N ALA A 540 29.29 39.68 26.67
CA ALA A 540 30.74 39.58 26.43
C ALA A 540 31.10 38.55 25.32
N ALA A 541 30.34 37.47 25.18
CA ALA A 541 30.53 36.48 24.12
C ALA A 541 30.26 37.04 22.71
N VAL A 542 29.29 37.97 22.58
CA VAL A 542 28.97 38.64 21.31
C VAL A 542 30.06 39.65 20.96
N ALA A 543 30.57 40.38 21.95
CA ALA A 543 31.67 41.31 21.76
C ALA A 543 32.95 40.61 21.26
N ILE A 544 33.29 39.43 21.80
CA ILE A 544 34.45 38.63 21.36
C ILE A 544 34.29 38.16 19.91
N GLY A 545 33.11 37.68 19.51
CA GLY A 545 32.82 37.23 18.14
C GLY A 545 32.92 38.37 17.11
N VAL A 546 32.40 39.54 17.44
CA VAL A 546 32.51 40.77 16.63
C VAL A 546 33.97 41.18 16.45
N GLY A 547 34.75 41.17 17.54
CA GLY A 547 36.17 41.54 17.50
C GLY A 547 37.02 40.61 16.64
N LEU A 548 36.87 39.29 16.80
CA LEU A 548 37.65 38.30 16.04
C LEU A 548 37.28 38.31 14.55
N GLY A 549 35.99 38.45 14.21
CA GLY A 549 35.52 38.53 12.82
C GLY A 549 36.08 39.75 12.08
N ALA A 550 36.11 40.91 12.75
CA ALA A 550 36.68 42.14 12.19
C ALA A 550 38.17 42.01 11.89
N VAL A 551 38.94 41.42 12.80
CA VAL A 551 40.40 41.25 12.64
C VAL A 551 40.74 40.29 11.50
N ALA A 552 40.05 39.14 11.42
CA ALA A 552 40.34 38.11 10.42
C ALA A 552 40.03 38.60 8.99
N ALA A 553 38.89 39.26 8.78
CA ALA A 553 38.48 39.75 7.46
C ALA A 553 39.32 40.96 7.01
N GLY A 554 39.57 41.93 7.89
CA GLY A 554 40.39 43.10 7.59
C GLY A 554 41.85 42.77 7.28
N GLY A 555 42.44 41.84 8.05
CA GLY A 555 43.81 41.37 7.82
C GLY A 555 43.96 40.63 6.50
N SER A 556 42.97 39.81 6.12
CA SER A 556 42.97 39.07 4.86
C SER A 556 42.81 40.00 3.65
N ALA A 557 41.91 40.99 3.73
CA ALA A 557 41.72 41.99 2.67
C ALA A 557 43.00 42.83 2.44
N THR A 558 43.69 43.21 3.53
CA THR A 558 44.96 43.93 3.46
C THR A 558 46.07 43.08 2.83
N ALA A 559 46.11 41.77 3.14
CA ALA A 559 47.09 40.86 2.56
C ALA A 559 46.85 40.61 1.05
N MET A 560 45.60 40.45 0.63
CA MET A 560 45.24 40.27 -0.79
C MET A 560 45.54 41.53 -1.60
N ALA A 561 45.14 42.71 -1.09
CA ALA A 561 45.48 44.00 -1.65
C ALA A 561 47.00 44.17 -1.87
N ALA A 562 47.80 43.75 -0.90
CA ALA A 562 49.25 43.81 -1.03
C ALA A 562 49.81 42.84 -2.08
N MET A 563 49.16 41.69 -2.28
CA MET A 563 49.54 40.73 -3.33
C MET A 563 49.16 41.25 -4.72
N GLU A 564 48.02 41.93 -4.85
CA GLU A 564 47.57 42.61 -6.08
C GLU A 564 48.50 43.76 -6.46
N ASP A 565 48.85 44.66 -5.53
CA ASP A 565 49.79 45.76 -5.82
C ASP A 565 51.13 45.25 -6.36
N LYS A 566 51.60 44.13 -5.81
CA LYS A 566 52.84 43.49 -6.26
C LYS A 566 52.70 42.81 -7.62
N ALA A 567 51.50 42.33 -7.97
CA ALA A 567 51.19 41.73 -9.27
C ALA A 567 51.02 42.81 -10.35
N ASP A 568 50.40 43.95 -10.00
CA ASP A 568 50.08 45.05 -10.91
C ASP A 568 51.24 46.03 -11.08
N GLY A 569 52.23 46.01 -10.19
CA GLY A 569 53.44 46.83 -10.29
C GLY A 569 53.23 48.30 -9.93
N GLU A 570 52.07 48.66 -9.38
CA GLU A 570 51.78 49.98 -8.83
C GLU A 570 51.33 49.87 -7.35
N VAL A 571 51.70 50.88 -6.56
CA VAL A 571 51.41 50.91 -5.13
C VAL A 571 50.21 51.83 -4.88
N ARG A 572 49.14 51.28 -4.30
CA ARG A 572 47.92 52.05 -4.00
C ARG A 572 48.16 53.17 -2.98
N SER A 573 47.30 54.17 -2.93
CA SER A 573 47.44 55.26 -1.95
C SER A 573 47.13 54.79 -0.52
N TRP A 574 47.78 55.37 0.48
CA TRP A 574 47.58 54.98 1.89
C TRP A 574 46.12 55.11 2.34
N GLY A 575 45.38 56.10 1.82
CA GLY A 575 43.95 56.27 2.11
C GLY A 575 43.09 55.13 1.55
N SER A 576 43.42 54.62 0.35
CA SER A 576 42.73 53.47 -0.23
C SER A 576 43.02 52.17 0.51
N ALA A 577 44.26 51.98 0.97
CA ALA A 577 44.66 50.81 1.76
C ALA A 577 43.97 50.79 3.14
N VAL A 578 43.97 51.93 3.84
CA VAL A 578 43.25 52.09 5.12
C VAL A 578 41.74 51.94 4.94
N GLY A 579 41.18 52.51 3.86
CA GLY A 579 39.76 52.42 3.54
C GLY A 579 39.28 50.99 3.30
N GLN A 580 40.00 50.20 2.50
CA GLN A 580 39.66 48.80 2.24
C GLN A 580 39.82 47.91 3.49
N ALA A 581 40.88 48.13 4.27
CA ALA A 581 41.08 47.41 5.53
C ALA A 581 39.95 47.71 6.54
N ALA A 582 39.55 48.97 6.67
CA ALA A 582 38.45 49.39 7.54
C ALA A 582 37.10 48.80 7.06
N LEU A 583 36.86 48.81 5.76
CA LEU A 583 35.63 48.28 5.16
C LEU A 583 35.53 46.75 5.36
N GLY A 584 36.60 46.01 5.08
CA GLY A 584 36.69 44.57 5.35
C GLY A 584 36.54 44.20 6.83
N SER A 585 37.10 45.03 7.72
CA SER A 585 36.96 44.85 9.17
C SER A 585 35.54 45.13 9.66
N THR A 586 34.85 46.07 9.04
CA THR A 586 33.45 46.40 9.37
C THR A 586 32.51 45.28 8.95
N ILE A 587 32.73 44.71 7.75
CA ILE A 587 32.00 43.53 7.28
C ILE A 587 32.24 42.33 8.22
N GLY A 588 33.49 42.07 8.58
CA GLY A 588 33.86 41.00 9.51
C GLY A 588 33.27 41.16 10.92
N ALA A 589 33.17 42.39 11.43
CA ALA A 589 32.50 42.70 12.70
C ALA A 589 31.01 42.31 12.68
N VAL A 590 30.30 42.69 11.61
CA VAL A 590 28.87 42.40 11.43
C VAL A 590 28.64 40.90 11.35
N THR A 591 29.46 40.19 10.55
CA THR A 591 29.38 38.73 10.43
C THR A 591 29.69 38.03 11.76
N GLY A 592 30.73 38.46 12.49
CA GLY A 592 31.10 37.89 13.78
C GLY A 592 30.03 38.08 14.87
N GLY A 593 29.29 39.18 14.84
CA GLY A 593 28.19 39.45 15.77
C GLY A 593 26.97 38.57 15.56
N VAL A 594 26.57 38.36 14.30
CA VAL A 594 25.44 37.48 13.94
C VAL A 594 25.72 36.03 14.35
N VAL A 595 26.96 35.55 14.14
CA VAL A 595 27.40 34.21 14.55
C VAL A 595 27.32 34.03 16.07
N ALA A 596 27.72 35.03 16.86
CA ALA A 596 27.72 34.94 18.31
C ALA A 596 26.31 35.01 18.94
N VAL A 597 25.36 35.71 18.31
CA VAL A 597 23.96 35.79 18.74
C VAL A 597 23.18 34.52 18.38
N ALA A 598 23.48 33.91 17.23
CA ALA A 598 22.80 32.69 16.77
C ALA A 598 23.34 31.40 17.42
N ALA A 599 24.55 31.40 17.99
CA ALA A 599 25.20 30.22 18.56
C ALA A 599 24.39 29.48 19.65
N PRO A 600 23.69 30.14 20.60
CA PRO A 600 22.93 29.44 21.64
C PRO A 600 21.62 28.81 21.13
N ALA A 601 21.01 29.37 20.07
CA ALA A 601 19.80 28.83 19.45
C ALA A 601 20.11 27.72 18.41
N ALA A 602 21.37 27.62 17.97
CA ALA A 602 21.80 26.73 16.89
C ALA A 602 22.31 25.35 17.35
N THR A 603 22.35 25.06 18.66
CA THR A 603 22.78 23.73 19.14
C THR A 603 21.86 22.60 18.68
N SER A 604 20.65 22.89 18.20
CA SER A 604 19.71 21.92 17.61
C SER A 604 19.73 21.83 16.07
N LEU A 605 20.35 22.79 15.36
CA LEU A 605 20.27 22.92 13.88
C LEU A 605 21.61 22.66 13.15
N GLY A 606 22.73 22.55 13.87
CA GLY A 606 24.03 22.11 13.34
C GLY A 606 24.84 23.19 12.62
N GLU A 607 26.17 23.02 12.60
CA GLU A 607 27.17 24.00 12.11
C GLU A 607 26.96 24.45 10.66
N ALA A 608 26.38 23.61 9.81
CA ALA A 608 26.16 23.90 8.39
C ALA A 608 25.03 24.90 8.12
N ALA A 609 23.97 24.92 8.95
CA ALA A 609 22.85 25.86 8.82
C ALA A 609 23.28 27.30 9.16
N LEU A 610 24.21 27.44 10.12
CA LEU A 610 24.87 28.70 10.48
C LEU A 610 25.71 29.25 9.31
N LEU A 611 26.51 28.42 8.66
CA LEU A 611 27.35 28.81 7.50
C LEU A 611 26.51 29.28 6.30
N SER A 612 25.36 28.66 6.02
CA SER A 612 24.47 29.05 4.93
C SER A 612 23.73 30.37 5.20
N GLY A 613 23.26 30.60 6.43
CA GLY A 613 22.63 31.88 6.80
C GLY A 613 23.62 33.05 6.71
N VAL A 614 24.89 32.80 7.06
CA VAL A 614 25.99 33.77 6.93
C VAL A 614 26.27 34.11 5.46
N SER A 615 26.19 33.14 4.54
CA SER A 615 26.36 33.39 3.11
C SER A 615 25.22 34.21 2.49
N GLY A 616 23.97 33.96 2.88
CA GLY A 616 22.80 34.71 2.37
C GLY A 616 22.81 36.19 2.74
N VAL A 617 23.17 36.51 3.99
CA VAL A 617 23.35 37.89 4.46
C VAL A 617 24.56 38.56 3.78
N GLY A 618 25.66 37.81 3.57
CA GLY A 618 26.84 38.30 2.86
C GLY A 618 26.56 38.70 1.41
N VAL A 619 25.77 37.91 0.70
CA VAL A 619 25.35 38.19 -0.69
C VAL A 619 24.44 39.42 -0.76
N ARG A 620 23.40 39.51 0.08
CA ARG A 620 22.52 40.70 0.12
C ARG A 620 23.27 41.97 0.48
N THR A 621 24.27 41.87 1.36
CA THR A 621 25.11 43.02 1.73
C THR A 621 25.97 43.47 0.56
N GLY A 622 26.56 42.54 -0.19
CA GLY A 622 27.32 42.83 -1.41
C GLY A 622 26.46 43.51 -2.48
N GLU A 623 25.26 42.98 -2.72
CA GLU A 623 24.30 43.50 -3.71
C GLU A 623 23.77 44.88 -3.33
N SER A 624 23.34 45.09 -2.08
CA SER A 624 22.83 46.39 -1.63
C SER A 624 23.91 47.46 -1.57
N MET A 625 25.15 47.12 -1.19
CA MET A 625 26.24 48.10 -1.14
C MET A 625 26.78 48.47 -2.52
N GLY A 626 26.82 47.52 -3.47
CA GLY A 626 27.19 47.74 -4.87
C GLY A 626 26.13 48.45 -5.71
N SER A 627 24.90 48.59 -5.19
CA SER A 627 23.83 49.34 -5.87
C SER A 627 24.01 50.85 -5.69
N GLU A 628 24.20 51.58 -6.80
CA GLU A 628 24.24 53.05 -6.83
C GLU A 628 22.84 53.67 -6.69
N ASN A 629 21.77 52.87 -6.86
CA ASN A 629 20.39 53.32 -6.92
C ASN A 629 19.63 53.18 -5.59
N MET A 630 20.31 52.81 -4.50
CA MET A 630 19.71 52.66 -3.17
C MET A 630 20.23 53.73 -2.21
N THR A 631 19.33 54.32 -1.43
CA THR A 631 19.73 55.21 -0.33
C THR A 631 20.35 54.43 0.84
N SER A 632 21.14 55.09 1.69
CA SER A 632 21.78 54.44 2.83
C SER A 632 20.78 53.77 3.79
N GLU A 633 19.58 54.32 3.95
CA GLU A 633 18.51 53.71 4.75
C GLU A 633 17.90 52.47 4.08
N GLU A 634 17.72 52.47 2.76
CA GLU A 634 17.21 51.30 2.02
C GLU A 634 18.21 50.15 1.99
N LYS A 635 19.51 50.47 1.90
CA LYS A 635 20.58 49.48 2.03
C LYS A 635 20.50 48.80 3.39
N LEU A 636 20.38 49.58 4.46
CA LEU A 636 20.26 49.05 5.82
C LEU A 636 18.96 48.23 5.99
N ARG A 637 17.81 48.72 5.49
CA ARG A 637 16.53 48.01 5.61
C ARG A 637 16.52 46.66 4.90
N ASN A 638 17.17 46.54 3.74
CA ASN A 638 17.26 45.28 3.00
C ASN A 638 18.25 44.30 3.63
N ILE A 639 19.36 44.80 4.18
CA ILE A 639 20.35 43.99 4.90
C ILE A 639 19.77 43.44 6.21
N TYR A 640 18.95 44.23 6.92
CA TYR A 640 18.40 43.91 8.24
C TYR A 640 16.95 43.41 8.24
N ASP A 641 16.37 43.02 7.09
CA ASP A 641 15.01 42.48 7.06
C ASP A 641 14.90 41.14 7.84
N PRO A 642 14.18 41.10 8.98
CA PRO A 642 14.10 39.92 9.84
C PRO A 642 13.48 38.72 9.12
N THR A 643 12.60 38.98 8.15
CA THR A 643 11.87 37.95 7.40
C THR A 643 12.80 37.23 6.43
N SER A 644 13.58 37.98 5.66
CA SER A 644 14.60 37.45 4.74
C SER A 644 15.71 36.70 5.48
N ILE A 645 16.13 37.20 6.65
CA ILE A 645 17.12 36.53 7.51
C ILE A 645 16.57 35.18 8.02
N ALA A 646 15.32 35.12 8.44
CA ALA A 646 14.69 33.88 8.88
C ALA A 646 14.56 32.85 7.73
N ILE A 647 14.26 33.32 6.51
CA ILE A 647 14.17 32.47 5.31
C ILE A 647 15.53 31.84 4.97
N ASP A 648 16.63 32.61 5.01
CA ASP A 648 17.98 32.08 4.72
C ASP A 648 18.40 30.97 5.69
N VAL A 649 18.09 31.16 6.98
CA VAL A 649 18.43 30.20 8.03
C VAL A 649 17.61 28.91 7.88
N VAL A 650 16.32 29.03 7.54
CA VAL A 650 15.41 27.89 7.36
C VAL A 650 15.71 27.12 6.06
N PHE A 651 16.02 27.81 4.96
CA PHE A 651 16.41 27.17 3.70
C PHE A 651 17.76 26.44 3.81
N GLY A 652 18.73 27.04 4.51
CA GLY A 652 20.01 26.40 4.79
C GLY A 652 19.88 25.11 5.60
N ALA A 653 19.06 25.13 6.65
CA ALA A 653 18.78 23.96 7.49
C ALA A 653 18.03 22.84 6.73
N SER A 654 17.09 23.19 5.86
CA SER A 654 16.30 22.23 5.09
C SER A 654 17.09 21.60 3.93
N LEU A 655 17.99 22.34 3.27
CA LEU A 655 18.91 21.79 2.27
C LEU A 655 19.95 20.84 2.90
N TYR A 656 20.47 21.16 4.09
CA TYR A 656 21.37 20.26 4.82
C TYR A 656 20.64 19.02 5.36
N GLY A 657 19.42 19.17 5.86
CA GLY A 657 18.53 18.07 6.24
C GLY A 657 18.21 17.13 5.08
N LEU A 658 17.98 17.68 3.88
CA LEU A 658 17.84 16.91 2.63
C LEU A 658 19.14 16.21 2.24
N ALA A 659 20.30 16.89 2.33
CA ALA A 659 21.60 16.29 2.02
C ALA A 659 21.97 15.14 2.98
N ARG A 660 21.51 15.17 4.24
CA ARG A 660 21.76 14.12 5.24
C ARG A 660 20.72 12.98 5.20
N SER A 661 19.50 13.28 4.78
CA SER A 661 18.41 12.29 4.61
C SER A 661 18.51 11.51 3.30
N ILE A 662 19.30 12.00 2.34
CA ILE A 662 19.82 11.20 1.23
C ILE A 662 21.00 10.37 1.77
N LYS A 663 20.70 9.26 2.45
CA LYS A 663 21.58 8.10 2.27
C LYS A 663 21.47 7.75 0.79
N ALA A 664 22.54 7.96 0.04
CA ALA A 664 22.61 7.60 -1.37
C ALA A 664 22.26 6.13 -1.53
N ALA A 665 21.01 5.85 -1.92
CA ALA A 665 20.69 4.64 -2.65
C ALA A 665 21.55 4.69 -3.93
N PRO A 666 22.25 3.60 -4.29
CA PRO A 666 23.08 3.61 -5.49
C PRO A 666 22.18 3.90 -6.70
N ILE A 667 22.45 5.01 -7.37
CA ILE A 667 21.85 5.33 -8.67
C ILE A 667 22.26 4.20 -9.63
N PRO A 668 21.33 3.53 -10.35
CA PRO A 668 21.71 2.62 -11.41
C PRO A 668 22.50 3.41 -12.45
N ARG A 669 23.77 3.03 -12.69
CA ARG A 669 24.52 3.58 -13.82
C ARG A 669 23.78 3.19 -15.10
N PRO A 670 23.67 4.06 -16.11
CA PRO A 670 23.38 3.60 -17.46
C PRO A 670 24.43 2.54 -17.81
N GLN A 671 23.99 1.36 -18.23
CA GLN A 671 24.89 0.33 -18.75
C GLN A 671 25.78 0.97 -19.84
N PRO A 672 27.12 0.84 -19.80
CA PRO A 672 27.96 1.31 -20.89
C PRO A 672 27.57 0.50 -22.13
N SER A 673 27.02 1.17 -23.14
CA SER A 673 26.70 0.55 -24.42
C SER A 673 28.02 0.09 -25.04
N VAL A 674 28.13 -1.21 -25.30
CA VAL A 674 29.33 -1.79 -25.93
C VAL A 674 29.55 -1.07 -27.27
N PRO A 675 30.73 -0.47 -27.51
CA PRO A 675 31.00 0.26 -28.75
C PRO A 675 30.86 -0.64 -29.98
N LYS A 676 30.29 -0.12 -31.07
CA LYS A 676 30.10 -0.86 -32.33
C LYS A 676 31.39 -1.53 -32.83
N LYS A 677 32.55 -0.89 -32.62
CA LYS A 677 33.89 -1.44 -32.95
C LYS A 677 34.17 -2.79 -32.26
N ALA A 678 33.69 -3.01 -31.04
CA ALA A 678 33.87 -4.28 -30.33
C ALA A 678 33.06 -5.40 -31.00
N TYR A 679 31.82 -5.12 -31.43
CA TYR A 679 31.00 -6.06 -32.19
C TYR A 679 31.62 -6.45 -33.53
N ASP A 680 32.22 -5.49 -34.23
CA ASP A 680 32.89 -5.73 -35.50
C ASP A 680 34.14 -6.62 -35.32
N VAL A 681 34.93 -6.39 -34.27
CA VAL A 681 36.08 -7.24 -33.91
C VAL A 681 35.63 -8.64 -33.49
N LEU A 682 34.57 -8.76 -32.68
CA LEU A 682 33.99 -10.05 -32.27
C LEU A 682 33.58 -10.89 -33.48
N ARG A 683 32.92 -10.27 -34.47
CA ARG A 683 32.52 -10.93 -35.71
C ARG A 683 33.72 -11.48 -36.48
N GLN A 684 34.80 -10.69 -36.58
CA GLN A 684 36.02 -11.12 -37.25
C GLN A 684 36.72 -12.26 -36.51
N ILE A 685 36.79 -12.23 -35.18
CA ILE A 685 37.37 -13.31 -34.37
C ILE A 685 36.58 -14.62 -34.56
N ARG A 686 35.24 -14.55 -34.55
CA ARG A 686 34.38 -15.72 -34.79
C ARG A 686 34.58 -16.29 -36.20
N ASN A 687 34.64 -15.43 -37.21
CA ASN A 687 34.92 -15.86 -38.60
C ASN A 687 36.33 -16.48 -38.76
N ASN A 688 37.31 -15.98 -37.99
CA ASN A 688 38.70 -16.46 -38.01
C ASN A 688 38.95 -17.61 -37.01
N LYS A 689 37.90 -18.32 -36.56
CA LYS A 689 37.98 -19.45 -35.62
C LYS A 689 38.79 -19.14 -34.35
N GLY A 690 38.63 -17.95 -33.79
CA GLY A 690 39.32 -17.52 -32.57
C GLY A 690 40.67 -16.82 -32.80
N SER A 691 41.11 -16.64 -34.05
CA SER A 691 42.32 -15.87 -34.34
C SER A 691 42.01 -14.36 -34.36
N PRO A 692 42.83 -13.50 -33.73
CA PRO A 692 42.61 -12.06 -33.75
C PRO A 692 42.76 -11.48 -35.18
N PRO A 693 42.06 -10.37 -35.51
CA PRO A 693 42.26 -9.67 -36.78
C PRO A 693 43.71 -9.21 -36.99
N LYS A 694 44.13 -9.06 -38.25
CA LYS A 694 45.50 -8.60 -38.58
C LYS A 694 45.75 -7.23 -37.94
N GLY A 695 46.81 -7.12 -37.14
CA GLY A 695 47.15 -5.90 -36.40
C GLY A 695 46.56 -5.82 -34.98
N TYR A 696 45.74 -6.78 -34.57
CA TYR A 696 45.19 -6.88 -33.21
C TYR A 696 45.90 -7.99 -32.42
N LYS A 697 45.94 -7.87 -31.10
CA LYS A 697 46.49 -8.91 -30.22
C LYS A 697 45.35 -9.58 -29.45
N GLY A 698 45.39 -10.90 -29.32
CA GLY A 698 44.38 -11.66 -28.58
C GLY A 698 44.62 -13.18 -28.65
N GLY A 699 43.78 -13.94 -27.97
CA GLY A 699 43.83 -15.40 -27.91
C GLY A 699 44.59 -15.97 -26.70
N ARG A 700 45.03 -15.11 -25.78
CA ARG A 700 45.66 -15.52 -24.50
C ARG A 700 44.59 -15.93 -23.50
N THR A 701 44.92 -16.88 -22.62
CA THR A 701 44.02 -17.29 -21.54
C THR A 701 43.77 -16.14 -20.57
N TYR A 702 42.51 -15.86 -20.28
CA TYR A 702 42.07 -14.95 -19.23
C TYR A 702 41.72 -15.76 -17.99
N HIS A 703 42.43 -15.53 -16.89
CA HIS A 703 42.36 -16.38 -15.69
C HIS A 703 41.20 -16.04 -14.74
N ASN A 704 40.35 -15.06 -15.07
CA ASN A 704 39.16 -14.66 -14.31
C ASN A 704 39.39 -14.55 -12.78
N ASN A 705 40.59 -14.11 -12.38
CA ASN A 705 40.98 -13.96 -10.99
C ASN A 705 41.40 -12.50 -10.76
N PRO A 706 40.44 -11.60 -10.51
CA PRO A 706 40.74 -10.19 -10.39
C PRO A 706 41.58 -9.89 -9.14
N THR A 707 42.57 -9.00 -9.29
CA THR A 707 43.38 -8.49 -8.16
C THR A 707 42.62 -7.46 -7.31
N ASN A 708 41.58 -6.84 -7.86
CA ASN A 708 40.69 -5.93 -7.13
C ASN A 708 39.52 -6.72 -6.52
N PRO A 709 39.33 -6.74 -5.19
CA PRO A 709 38.23 -7.47 -4.54
C PRO A 709 36.83 -7.00 -4.96
N LYS A 710 36.72 -5.79 -5.53
CA LYS A 710 35.46 -5.20 -6.01
C LYS A 710 35.20 -5.40 -7.50
N ALA A 711 36.12 -6.03 -8.23
CA ALA A 711 35.95 -6.28 -9.66
C ALA A 711 34.98 -7.44 -9.92
N GLN A 712 34.23 -7.33 -11.01
CA GLN A 712 33.28 -8.34 -11.44
C GLN A 712 34.02 -9.61 -11.92
N LYS A 713 33.66 -10.76 -11.35
CA LYS A 713 34.07 -12.07 -11.88
C LYS A 713 33.10 -12.53 -12.97
N LEU A 714 33.64 -13.09 -14.05
CA LEU A 714 32.86 -13.83 -15.04
C LEU A 714 32.44 -15.20 -14.46
N PRO A 715 31.45 -15.90 -15.06
CA PRO A 715 31.02 -17.22 -14.61
C PRO A 715 32.18 -18.21 -14.41
N GLU A 716 32.16 -18.98 -13.32
CA GLU A 716 33.15 -20.02 -13.06
C GLU A 716 32.87 -21.27 -13.92
N GLY A 717 33.92 -22.05 -14.23
CA GLY A 717 33.80 -23.28 -15.04
C GLY A 717 33.90 -23.08 -16.57
N VAL A 718 34.11 -21.85 -17.04
CA VAL A 718 34.28 -21.51 -18.46
C VAL A 718 35.73 -21.07 -18.71
N SER A 719 36.34 -21.55 -19.80
CA SER A 719 37.70 -21.12 -20.17
C SER A 719 37.64 -19.90 -21.07
N TYR A 720 38.26 -18.81 -20.62
CA TYR A 720 38.19 -17.53 -21.31
C TYR A 720 39.47 -17.18 -22.05
N LYS A 721 39.33 -16.50 -23.20
CA LYS A 721 40.44 -15.87 -23.93
C LYS A 721 40.23 -14.37 -24.09
N GLU A 722 41.28 -13.59 -23.85
CA GLU A 722 41.27 -12.12 -23.99
C GLU A 722 41.67 -11.66 -25.41
N TYR A 723 41.06 -10.56 -25.87
CA TYR A 723 41.29 -9.92 -27.17
C TYR A 723 41.25 -8.40 -27.06
N ASP A 724 42.06 -7.71 -27.85
CA ASP A 724 42.02 -6.25 -27.98
C ASP A 724 40.82 -5.80 -28.83
N VAL A 725 40.27 -4.64 -28.48
CA VAL A 725 39.21 -3.96 -29.26
C VAL A 725 39.79 -2.93 -30.23
N ASN A 726 41.03 -2.48 -30.01
CA ASN A 726 41.74 -1.51 -30.85
C ASN A 726 43.03 -2.15 -31.45
N PRO A 727 43.48 -1.72 -32.64
CA PRO A 727 44.69 -2.25 -33.27
C PRO A 727 45.95 -1.89 -32.46
N SER A 728 46.94 -2.80 -32.44
CA SER A 728 48.20 -2.60 -31.72
C SER A 728 49.16 -1.73 -32.55
N VAL A 729 49.46 -0.53 -32.05
CA VAL A 729 50.48 0.37 -32.61
C VAL A 729 51.79 0.23 -31.84
N LYS A 730 52.93 0.11 -32.54
CA LYS A 730 54.26 -0.06 -31.92
C LYS A 730 54.62 1.21 -31.12
N GLY A 731 54.85 1.06 -29.82
CA GLY A 731 55.23 2.16 -28.92
C GLY A 731 54.06 2.88 -28.22
N GLN A 732 52.81 2.51 -28.50
CA GLN A 732 51.63 3.07 -27.81
C GLN A 732 51.01 2.05 -26.84
N ASN A 733 50.48 2.58 -25.73
CA ASN A 733 49.72 1.79 -24.76
C ASN A 733 48.41 1.28 -25.41
N ARG A 734 48.06 0.02 -25.16
CA ARG A 734 46.91 -0.69 -25.76
C ARG A 734 45.54 -0.27 -25.19
N GLY A 735 45.51 0.73 -24.31
CA GLY A 735 44.29 1.20 -23.64
C GLY A 735 43.71 0.18 -22.65
N SER A 736 42.60 0.55 -22.01
CA SER A 736 41.86 -0.25 -21.02
C SER A 736 40.78 -1.17 -21.62
N GLU A 737 40.38 -0.94 -22.87
CA GLU A 737 39.30 -1.69 -23.53
C GLU A 737 39.73 -3.10 -23.97
N ARG A 738 39.00 -4.13 -23.53
CA ARG A 738 39.26 -5.54 -23.86
C ARG A 738 37.95 -6.31 -24.09
N MET A 739 38.05 -7.41 -24.81
CA MET A 739 37.00 -8.43 -24.90
C MET A 739 37.49 -9.76 -24.34
N VAL A 740 36.59 -10.49 -23.71
CA VAL A 740 36.83 -11.81 -23.15
C VAL A 740 35.80 -12.78 -23.71
N LEU A 741 36.26 -13.84 -24.38
CA LEU A 741 35.42 -14.83 -25.05
C LEU A 741 35.55 -16.18 -24.36
N GLY A 742 34.42 -16.77 -23.97
CA GLY A 742 34.34 -18.11 -23.38
C GLY A 742 34.28 -19.20 -24.44
N ASP A 743 34.79 -20.39 -24.10
CA ASP A 743 34.62 -21.60 -24.90
C ASP A 743 33.16 -22.09 -24.96
N ASP A 744 32.32 -21.63 -24.03
CA ASP A 744 30.85 -21.77 -24.04
C ASP A 744 30.14 -20.85 -25.07
N GLY A 745 30.89 -20.03 -25.81
CA GLY A 745 30.36 -19.08 -26.79
C GLY A 745 29.99 -17.70 -26.22
N SER A 746 30.13 -17.49 -24.90
CA SER A 746 29.90 -16.20 -24.26
C SER A 746 30.94 -15.15 -24.69
N ALA A 747 30.52 -13.89 -24.74
CA ALA A 747 31.38 -12.76 -25.08
C ALA A 747 31.12 -11.61 -24.11
N TRP A 748 32.19 -11.01 -23.60
CA TRP A 748 32.15 -9.97 -22.59
C TRP A 748 33.09 -8.82 -22.97
N TYR A 749 32.67 -7.60 -22.74
CA TYR A 749 33.40 -6.37 -23.01
C TYR A 749 33.72 -5.64 -21.71
N THR A 750 34.91 -5.06 -21.61
CA THR A 750 35.33 -4.17 -20.51
C THR A 750 36.00 -2.94 -21.10
N ASP A 751 35.72 -1.75 -20.56
CA ASP A 751 36.40 -0.49 -20.88
C ASP A 751 37.33 -0.01 -19.75
N ASP A 752 37.33 -0.72 -18.62
CA ASP A 752 37.99 -0.34 -17.37
C ASP A 752 39.04 -1.36 -16.90
N HIS A 753 39.60 -2.12 -17.84
CA HIS A 753 40.70 -3.07 -17.61
C HIS A 753 40.31 -4.21 -16.63
N TYR A 754 39.18 -4.87 -16.93
CA TYR A 754 38.61 -6.04 -16.22
C TYR A 754 37.97 -5.75 -14.85
N ASN A 755 37.67 -4.49 -14.52
CA ASN A 755 36.96 -4.18 -13.27
C ASN A 755 35.46 -4.43 -13.41
N THR A 756 34.88 -4.15 -14.58
CA THR A 756 33.49 -4.44 -14.93
C THR A 756 33.37 -5.06 -16.31
N PHE A 757 32.31 -5.85 -16.52
CA PHE A 757 32.03 -6.55 -17.77
C PHE A 757 30.59 -6.35 -18.21
N THR A 758 30.42 -5.94 -19.47
CA THR A 758 29.14 -5.92 -20.18
C THR A 758 29.08 -7.12 -21.13
N ARG A 759 27.98 -7.89 -21.09
CA ARG A 759 27.80 -9.02 -22.02
C ARG A 759 27.53 -8.50 -23.43
N MET A 760 28.19 -9.08 -24.43
CA MET A 760 28.07 -8.69 -25.83
C MET A 760 27.06 -9.52 -26.60
#